data_AF-K9X5E0-F1
#
_entry.id   AF-K9X5E0-F1
#
_cell.length_a   1.000
_cell.length_b   1.000
_cell.length_c   1.000
_cell.angle_alpha   90.00
_cell.angle_beta   90.00
_cell.angle_gamma   90.00
#
_symmetry.space_group_name_H-M   'P 1'
#
loop_
_entity.id
_entity.type
_entity.pdbx_description
1 polymer ?
#
loop_
_entity_poly.entity_id
_entity_poly.type
_entity_poly.pdbx_seq_one_letter_code
_entity_poly.pdbx_strand_id
1 'polypeptide(L)'
;MTERDTPDSWPPTGAREPDPNKRLSRTEQFGETQAFGVPATGSTSKSVKRRKKTNPLSPADRLRQSEASRREGLPINSHSEENSQLSKITAKLPRWMKSWVLWSVMLTLIPGSIGFLAMAMLLKLPSAPNCPAIFWPLASASVRLHCAQLAASKQTVNDLLQAIALVKQLPSDHPLRGEIDRFLEQWSRDILQLADQSFQSGELEEAIATARLIPEGMANGQLVDEQITKWQSIWSKAEGIYQEARKELGERHWQSAFMLSARLLRVDNKFWSGTKYDQLNRLIASAREDGDKLGKAESLADSGVVNNLLEAIKLAESIGQESSLHQKAQELIPVFGRKMLDLAQSKMKRRDADAALEIARQIPEITKLQPEIDDFIALSEAQRSAWIGSISGLEEAISQAQQINASRAVYDQAQQLIARWQLEIEAVSRLDKARTLASLGTVNDLTAAIAEAQVIPASNPRASEARQDVGRWRSQVETIEDQPYLDRAQQIALLEDVNSLQAAIAEASQIRNGRALYPEAKKQIRTWTGKIQRIQDQPYLDQARALAESGDLPAAINTAQQLASSGRALSGEAQGAIDDWQRQIRGKENWKKAREVALAGTPQALVEAIQLADRVSVRSILRMDVNIAIDQWSQQLLELARSQSESDITKAIEIAKSIPRGNATYREAQAQIRTWREFLNPQPVPEAAPEPEPQESQPSPTSTEQ
;
A
#
# COMPACT_ATOMS: atom_id res chain seq x y z
N MET A 1 -12.47 25.48 -32.13
CA MET A 1 -11.79 26.70 -32.62
C MET A 1 -11.35 27.52 -31.43
N THR A 2 -10.11 27.34 -31.02
CA THR A 2 -9.49 28.02 -29.88
C THR A 2 -8.01 28.14 -30.22
N GLU A 3 -7.65 29.27 -30.84
CA GLU A 3 -6.27 29.65 -31.13
C GLU A 3 -6.08 31.11 -30.75
N ARG A 4 -5.03 31.39 -29.98
CA ARG A 4 -4.26 32.63 -30.05
C ARG A 4 -2.91 32.40 -29.39
N ASP A 5 -1.94 32.01 -30.21
CA ASP A 5 -0.52 32.07 -29.88
C ASP A 5 -0.03 33.52 -29.85
N THR A 6 1.02 33.78 -29.07
CA THR A 6 2.16 34.70 -29.36
C THR A 6 3.22 34.53 -28.24
N PRO A 7 4.53 34.76 -28.49
CA PRO A 7 5.53 33.71 -28.26
C PRO A 7 6.78 34.08 -27.43
N ASP A 8 7.70 33.11 -27.31
CA ASP A 8 8.98 33.08 -26.56
C ASP A 8 10.03 34.17 -26.82
N SER A 9 10.91 34.43 -25.83
CA SER A 9 12.39 34.62 -25.99
C SER A 9 13.21 34.83 -24.68
N TRP A 10 13.69 33.73 -24.06
CA TRP A 10 15.11 33.34 -23.78
C TRP A 10 16.26 34.41 -23.58
N PRO A 11 17.42 34.11 -22.91
CA PRO A 11 17.75 33.38 -21.65
C PRO A 11 18.85 34.12 -20.76
N PRO A 12 19.94 33.52 -20.19
CA PRO A 12 20.04 33.09 -18.78
C PRO A 12 21.30 33.55 -17.95
N THR A 13 21.23 33.41 -16.61
CA THR A 13 22.37 33.30 -15.66
C THR A 13 21.91 32.56 -14.38
N GLY A 14 22.66 31.72 -13.66
CA GLY A 14 24.02 31.21 -13.83
C GLY A 14 24.69 30.88 -12.46
N ALA A 15 24.96 29.59 -12.18
CA ALA A 15 25.65 29.04 -10.99
C ALA A 15 24.85 29.06 -9.64
N ARG A 16 25.07 28.16 -8.65
CA ARG A 16 26.17 27.19 -8.45
C ARG A 16 25.76 26.04 -7.49
N GLU A 17 26.16 24.79 -7.78
CA GLU A 17 26.16 23.67 -6.81
C GLU A 17 27.41 23.69 -5.92
N PRO A 18 27.39 22.99 -4.77
CA PRO A 18 28.47 22.03 -4.49
C PRO A 18 28.00 20.69 -3.86
N ASP A 19 28.79 19.64 -4.13
CA ASP A 19 28.69 18.27 -3.59
C ASP A 19 30.01 17.92 -2.83
N PRO A 20 30.26 16.71 -2.29
CA PRO A 20 29.92 16.34 -0.91
C PRO A 20 31.14 15.99 0.00
N ASN A 21 30.83 15.41 1.18
CA ASN A 21 31.69 14.67 2.14
C ASN A 21 32.48 15.44 3.23
N LYS A 22 32.00 15.32 4.48
CA LYS A 22 32.83 14.82 5.60
C LYS A 22 32.00 14.31 6.79
N ARG A 23 32.36 13.14 7.32
CA ARG A 23 31.93 12.66 8.65
C ARG A 23 32.78 13.33 9.74
N LEU A 24 32.20 13.62 10.91
CA LEU A 24 32.51 12.98 12.22
C LEU A 24 32.04 13.83 13.42
N SER A 25 31.31 13.18 14.33
CA SER A 25 31.37 13.33 15.81
C SER A 25 31.20 14.71 16.48
N ARG A 26 30.16 14.87 17.32
CA ARG A 26 30.29 14.90 18.80
C ARG A 26 28.94 14.99 19.56
N THR A 27 28.91 14.22 20.63
CA THR A 27 28.06 14.12 21.84
C THR A 27 27.45 15.40 22.44
N GLU A 28 26.22 15.29 22.95
CA GLU A 28 25.70 15.71 24.29
C GLU A 28 24.30 15.05 24.44
N GLN A 29 23.96 14.18 25.41
CA GLN A 29 23.87 14.29 26.89
C GLN A 29 22.92 15.39 27.41
N PHE A 30 21.68 15.03 27.77
CA PHE A 30 21.28 14.78 29.17
C PHE A 30 19.83 14.26 29.29
N GLY A 31 19.52 13.46 30.33
CA GLY A 31 18.15 12.99 30.59
C GLY A 31 18.03 11.68 31.41
N GLU A 32 18.83 11.49 32.46
CA GLU A 32 18.70 10.32 33.33
C GLU A 32 17.74 10.57 34.51
N THR A 33 16.86 9.60 34.81
CA THR A 33 16.79 9.05 36.18
C THR A 33 16.18 7.63 36.21
N GLN A 34 17.05 6.65 36.47
CA GLN A 34 16.84 5.43 37.27
C GLN A 34 15.60 4.53 37.08
N ALA A 35 15.86 3.31 36.57
CA ALA A 35 15.62 2.07 37.34
C ALA A 35 16.51 0.91 36.84
N PHE A 36 17.26 0.27 37.75
CA PHE A 36 17.99 -0.99 37.53
C PHE A 36 16.98 -2.18 37.50
N GLY A 37 17.24 -3.37 36.93
CA GLY A 37 18.38 -3.85 36.14
C GLY A 37 18.44 -5.40 36.10
N VAL A 38 18.65 -5.97 34.89
CA VAL A 38 19.19 -7.32 34.57
C VAL A 38 18.50 -8.60 35.11
N PRO A 39 18.19 -9.58 34.23
CA PRO A 39 18.18 -11.00 34.57
C PRO A 39 19.34 -11.77 33.91
N ALA A 40 20.01 -12.64 34.66
CA ALA A 40 20.97 -13.60 34.11
C ALA A 40 21.03 -14.91 34.92
N THR A 41 21.28 -16.01 34.21
CA THR A 41 21.72 -17.34 34.70
C THR A 41 20.82 -18.15 35.66
N GLY A 42 20.45 -19.36 35.22
CA GLY A 42 21.08 -20.54 35.85
C GLY A 42 20.20 -21.68 36.38
N SER A 43 20.54 -22.90 35.93
CA SER A 43 20.60 -24.15 36.71
C SER A 43 19.34 -24.93 37.14
N THR A 44 19.08 -25.99 36.35
CA THR A 44 19.19 -27.41 36.78
C THR A 44 18.80 -27.86 38.20
N SER A 45 17.73 -28.65 38.27
CA SER A 45 17.70 -30.09 38.64
C SER A 45 18.52 -30.66 39.82
N LYS A 46 17.83 -31.55 40.58
CA LYS A 46 18.31 -32.59 41.54
C LYS A 46 18.53 -32.12 43.01
N SER A 47 18.20 -32.90 44.06
CA SER A 47 17.47 -34.19 44.17
C SER A 47 17.24 -34.63 45.64
N VAL A 48 16.61 -35.81 45.86
CA VAL A 48 16.81 -36.74 47.03
C VAL A 48 16.03 -36.36 48.33
N LYS A 49 15.31 -37.24 49.07
CA LYS A 49 15.33 -38.73 49.25
C LYS A 49 14.02 -39.31 49.84
N ARG A 50 13.82 -40.65 49.68
CA ARG A 50 12.89 -41.59 50.39
C ARG A 50 11.38 -41.32 50.15
N ARG A 51 10.46 -42.29 50.01
CA ARG A 51 10.36 -43.78 50.13
C ARG A 51 9.22 -44.21 49.15
N LYS A 52 9.03 -45.43 48.62
CA LYS A 52 9.72 -46.75 48.69
C LYS A 52 9.35 -47.57 47.41
N LYS A 53 10.23 -48.50 47.01
CA LYS A 53 10.08 -49.76 46.20
C LYS A 53 8.66 -50.30 45.93
N THR A 54 8.35 -51.02 44.83
CA THR A 54 9.21 -51.91 43.99
C THR A 54 8.62 -52.22 42.59
N ASN A 55 9.50 -52.45 41.61
CA ASN A 55 9.30 -53.21 40.34
C ASN A 55 9.83 -54.67 40.55
N PRO A 56 9.91 -55.62 39.58
CA PRO A 56 9.64 -55.57 38.12
C PRO A 56 8.89 -56.81 37.52
N LEU A 57 8.89 -56.91 36.17
CA LEU A 57 8.80 -58.09 35.27
C LEU A 57 7.48 -58.39 34.53
N SER A 58 7.67 -58.62 33.21
CA SER A 58 6.82 -59.31 32.21
C SER A 58 7.25 -60.80 32.16
N PRO A 59 6.61 -61.77 31.45
CA PRO A 59 5.52 -61.63 30.47
C PRO A 59 4.40 -62.71 30.51
N ALA A 60 3.50 -62.61 29.51
CA ALA A 60 2.73 -63.69 28.85
C ALA A 60 1.42 -64.25 29.47
N ASP A 61 0.40 -64.28 28.60
CA ASP A 61 -0.64 -65.28 28.40
C ASP A 61 -1.65 -65.73 29.50
N ARG A 62 -2.88 -65.28 29.24
CA ARG A 62 -4.14 -66.08 29.14
C ARG A 62 -4.94 -66.51 30.39
N LEU A 63 -6.25 -66.25 30.23
CA LEU A 63 -7.43 -67.04 30.62
C LEU A 63 -8.15 -66.80 31.98
N ARG A 64 -9.28 -66.10 31.83
CA ARG A 64 -10.67 -66.49 32.22
C ARG A 64 -11.16 -66.36 33.68
N GLN A 65 -12.35 -65.74 33.74
CA GLN A 65 -13.54 -66.04 34.54
C GLN A 65 -13.64 -65.58 36.02
N SER A 66 -14.74 -64.84 36.26
CA SER A 66 -15.66 -64.87 37.43
C SER A 66 -15.11 -64.56 38.84
N GLU A 67 -15.80 -63.84 39.73
CA GLU A 67 -17.16 -63.25 39.72
C GLU A 67 -17.25 -62.11 40.77
N ALA A 68 -18.27 -61.24 40.66
CA ALA A 68 -18.78 -60.23 41.61
C ALA A 68 -17.96 -59.86 42.88
N SER A 69 -17.68 -58.58 43.18
CA SER A 69 -18.69 -57.69 43.82
C SER A 69 -18.24 -56.23 44.11
N ARG A 70 -19.16 -55.28 43.81
CA ARG A 70 -19.50 -54.00 44.51
C ARG A 70 -18.53 -52.79 44.68
N ARG A 71 -19.09 -51.63 44.24
CA ARG A 71 -19.08 -50.26 44.83
C ARG A 71 -17.74 -49.50 44.84
N GLU A 72 -17.65 -48.17 44.71
CA GLU A 72 -18.55 -47.01 44.47
C GLU A 72 -17.63 -45.93 43.80
N GLY A 73 -18.02 -44.93 42.99
CA GLY A 73 -19.30 -44.40 42.51
C GLY A 73 -19.08 -43.07 41.72
N LEU A 74 -20.14 -42.55 41.10
CA LEU A 74 -20.26 -41.21 40.42
C LEU A 74 -19.44 -40.97 39.14
N PRO A 75 -19.82 -40.02 38.24
CA PRO A 75 -20.80 -38.93 38.42
C PRO A 75 -21.85 -38.70 37.29
N ILE A 76 -22.69 -37.66 37.48
CA ILE A 76 -23.58 -36.97 36.51
C ILE A 76 -24.81 -37.76 35.99
N ASN A 77 -26.00 -37.14 36.08
CA ASN A 77 -27.00 -37.04 35.00
C ASN A 77 -28.16 -36.11 35.37
N SER A 78 -28.63 -35.31 34.41
CA SER A 78 -29.93 -34.64 34.45
C SER A 78 -30.91 -35.38 33.52
N HIS A 79 -31.93 -35.95 34.14
CA HIS A 79 -33.05 -36.70 33.59
C HIS A 79 -34.31 -36.14 34.29
N SER A 80 -35.56 -36.34 33.89
CA SER A 80 -36.23 -37.01 32.77
C SER A 80 -37.72 -36.80 33.05
N GLU A 81 -38.58 -36.67 32.05
CA GLU A 81 -39.98 -37.10 32.20
C GLU A 81 -40.55 -37.43 30.82
N GLU A 82 -40.76 -38.71 30.52
CA GLU A 82 -42.11 -39.29 30.46
C GLU A 82 -42.04 -40.78 30.09
N ASN A 83 -42.57 -41.64 30.97
CA ASN A 83 -43.50 -42.74 30.66
C ASN A 83 -43.58 -43.74 31.82
N SER A 84 -44.78 -43.92 32.37
CA SER A 84 -45.08 -45.08 33.21
C SER A 84 -46.52 -45.54 32.99
N GLN A 85 -46.68 -46.82 32.66
CA GLN A 85 -47.95 -47.51 32.83
C GLN A 85 -47.75 -48.76 33.68
N LEU A 86 -48.72 -48.96 34.58
CA LEU A 86 -49.17 -50.21 35.18
C LEU A 86 -48.11 -51.20 35.71
N SER A 87 -48.05 -51.30 37.04
CA SER A 87 -48.07 -52.62 37.68
C SER A 87 -48.98 -52.63 38.91
N LYS A 88 -49.62 -53.78 39.15
CA LYS A 88 -50.59 -54.03 40.22
C LYS A 88 -49.89 -54.09 41.59
N ILE A 89 -50.53 -53.61 42.66
CA ILE A 89 -50.13 -53.95 44.04
C ILE A 89 -51.32 -54.48 44.82
N THR A 90 -51.16 -55.69 45.35
CA THR A 90 -52.06 -56.34 46.30
C THR A 90 -51.65 -56.05 47.75
N ALA A 91 -52.66 -55.70 48.56
CA ALA A 91 -52.78 -55.95 50.01
C ALA A 91 -51.52 -55.95 50.92
N LYS A 92 -51.37 -54.87 51.71
CA LYS A 92 -50.91 -54.95 53.12
C LYS A 92 -51.75 -54.00 54.00
N LEU A 93 -52.21 -54.48 55.15
CA LEU A 93 -53.07 -53.70 56.06
C LEU A 93 -52.29 -52.65 56.90
N PRO A 94 -52.89 -51.49 57.25
CA PRO A 94 -52.20 -50.42 57.98
C PRO A 94 -52.18 -50.57 59.52
N ARG A 95 -51.21 -49.92 60.16
CA ARG A 95 -50.89 -49.99 61.61
C ARG A 95 -51.86 -49.24 62.56
N TRP A 96 -53.10 -48.99 62.17
CA TRP A 96 -54.07 -48.23 62.98
C TRP A 96 -54.71 -49.05 64.12
N MET A 97 -54.70 -50.39 64.05
CA MET A 97 -55.26 -51.32 65.06
C MET A 97 -54.42 -51.46 66.37
N LYS A 98 -53.91 -50.37 66.93
CA LYS A 98 -53.16 -50.36 68.22
C LYS A 98 -53.46 -49.17 69.14
N SER A 99 -54.71 -48.73 69.23
CA SER A 99 -55.16 -47.82 70.29
C SER A 99 -56.49 -48.24 70.91
N TRP A 100 -56.46 -48.61 72.20
CA TRP A 100 -57.61 -49.12 72.93
C TRP A 100 -58.58 -48.01 73.40
N VAL A 101 -58.18 -46.74 73.29
CA VAL A 101 -59.01 -45.56 73.59
C VAL A 101 -59.96 -45.21 72.43
N LEU A 102 -59.72 -45.73 71.22
CA LEU A 102 -60.64 -45.52 70.08
C LEU A 102 -61.87 -46.45 70.11
N TRP A 103 -61.81 -47.57 70.83
CA TRP A 103 -62.95 -48.49 70.96
C TRP A 103 -64.06 -47.99 71.89
N SER A 104 -63.80 -47.01 72.77
CA SER A 104 -64.83 -46.41 73.63
C SER A 104 -65.62 -45.29 72.93
N VAL A 105 -65.04 -44.60 71.94
CA VAL A 105 -65.74 -43.58 71.12
C VAL A 105 -66.67 -44.22 70.08
N MET A 106 -66.42 -45.48 69.70
CA MET A 106 -67.18 -46.20 68.69
C MET A 106 -68.53 -46.75 69.19
N LEU A 107 -68.76 -46.80 70.51
CA LEU A 107 -70.01 -47.33 71.09
C LEU A 107 -71.12 -46.28 71.28
N THR A 108 -70.82 -44.98 71.17
CA THR A 108 -71.79 -43.88 71.37
C THR A 108 -72.24 -43.21 70.08
N LEU A 109 -71.65 -43.57 68.93
CA LEU A 109 -71.84 -42.90 67.63
C LEU A 109 -72.64 -43.73 66.61
N ILE A 110 -73.36 -44.75 67.05
CA ILE A 110 -74.11 -45.69 66.20
C ILE A 110 -75.57 -45.24 65.92
N PRO A 111 -76.31 -44.56 66.82
CA PRO A 111 -77.67 -44.09 66.51
C PRO A 111 -77.75 -42.91 65.50
N GLY A 112 -76.65 -42.19 65.26
CA GLY A 112 -76.66 -40.95 64.47
C GLY A 112 -76.47 -41.12 62.95
N SER A 113 -75.99 -42.27 62.48
CA SER A 113 -75.54 -42.44 61.08
C SER A 113 -76.66 -42.73 60.08
N ILE A 114 -77.82 -43.24 60.53
CA ILE A 114 -78.95 -43.58 59.66
C ILE A 114 -79.63 -42.32 59.10
N GLY A 115 -79.71 -41.24 59.88
CA GLY A 115 -80.31 -39.98 59.43
C GLY A 115 -79.50 -39.27 58.32
N PHE A 116 -78.17 -39.35 58.39
CA PHE A 116 -77.29 -38.71 57.39
C PHE A 116 -77.30 -39.45 56.04
N LEU A 117 -77.40 -40.78 56.07
CA LEU A 117 -77.53 -41.62 54.87
C LEU A 117 -78.87 -41.41 54.15
N ALA A 118 -79.96 -41.18 54.88
CA ALA A 118 -81.26 -40.84 54.29
C ALA A 118 -81.24 -39.49 53.56
N MET A 119 -80.60 -38.46 54.13
CA MET A 119 -80.48 -37.14 53.49
C MET A 119 -79.54 -37.17 52.27
N ALA A 120 -78.46 -37.96 52.32
CA ALA A 120 -77.53 -38.14 51.20
C ALA A 120 -78.15 -38.88 49.99
N MET A 121 -79.16 -39.73 50.21
CA MET A 121 -79.95 -40.35 49.13
C MET A 121 -80.92 -39.37 48.46
N LEU A 122 -81.41 -38.34 49.16
CA LEU A 122 -82.33 -37.34 48.61
C LEU A 122 -81.65 -36.26 47.76
N LEU A 123 -80.36 -35.98 48.01
CA LEU A 123 -79.57 -35.04 47.21
C LEU A 123 -78.77 -35.71 46.06
N LYS A 124 -78.90 -37.03 45.91
CA LYS A 124 -78.27 -37.77 44.82
C LYS A 124 -79.15 -37.68 43.57
N LEU A 125 -78.93 -36.61 42.79
CA LEU A 125 -79.41 -36.49 41.40
C LEU A 125 -79.17 -37.83 40.68
N PRO A 126 -80.13 -38.31 39.86
CA PRO A 126 -79.98 -39.58 39.16
C PRO A 126 -78.69 -39.55 38.33
N SER A 127 -77.87 -40.58 38.50
CA SER A 127 -76.54 -40.66 37.91
C SER A 127 -76.60 -40.44 36.41
N ALA A 128 -75.79 -39.50 35.91
CA ALA A 128 -75.48 -39.39 34.50
C ALA A 128 -75.09 -40.78 33.96
N PRO A 129 -75.51 -41.14 32.73
CA PRO A 129 -75.28 -42.48 32.21
C PRO A 129 -73.78 -42.79 32.13
N ASN A 130 -73.38 -43.98 32.57
CA ASN A 130 -71.99 -44.46 32.45
C ASN A 130 -71.64 -44.72 30.97
N CYS A 131 -71.37 -43.66 30.23
CA CYS A 131 -71.08 -43.67 28.79
C CYS A 131 -70.10 -44.76 28.30
N PRO A 132 -69.01 -45.14 29.01
CA PRO A 132 -68.14 -46.23 28.54
C PRO A 132 -68.71 -47.65 28.68
N ALA A 133 -69.90 -47.83 29.28
CA ALA A 133 -70.49 -49.15 29.56
C ALA A 133 -71.84 -49.40 28.84
N ILE A 134 -72.16 -48.62 27.80
CA ILE A 134 -73.47 -48.65 27.13
C ILE A 134 -73.45 -49.53 25.88
N PHE A 135 -74.46 -50.41 25.74
CA PHE A 135 -74.69 -51.15 24.51
C PHE A 135 -75.39 -50.27 23.46
N TRP A 136 -74.60 -49.65 22.58
CA TRP A 136 -75.03 -48.65 21.60
C TRP A 136 -76.30 -48.99 20.78
N PRO A 137 -76.52 -50.23 20.30
CA PRO A 137 -77.74 -50.57 19.55
C PRO A 137 -79.06 -50.35 20.30
N LEU A 138 -79.05 -50.33 21.64
CA LEU A 138 -80.22 -50.08 22.49
C LEU A 138 -80.20 -48.70 23.17
N ALA A 139 -79.19 -47.87 22.91
CA ALA A 139 -79.06 -46.54 23.51
C ALA A 139 -80.01 -45.53 22.83
N SER A 140 -80.82 -44.83 23.63
CA SER A 140 -81.69 -43.74 23.14
C SER A 140 -80.87 -42.60 22.53
N ALA A 141 -81.48 -41.85 21.61
CA ALA A 141 -80.83 -40.72 20.96
C ALA A 141 -80.38 -39.63 21.96
N SER A 142 -81.13 -39.40 23.04
CA SER A 142 -80.75 -38.47 24.11
C SER A 142 -79.52 -38.94 24.88
N VAL A 143 -79.38 -40.25 25.15
CA VAL A 143 -78.19 -40.82 25.78
C VAL A 143 -76.99 -40.78 24.84
N ARG A 144 -77.17 -41.06 23.55
CA ARG A 144 -76.12 -40.92 22.53
C ARG A 144 -75.62 -39.47 22.43
N LEU A 145 -76.54 -38.50 22.37
CA LEU A 145 -76.20 -37.08 22.31
C LEU A 145 -75.47 -36.59 23.57
N HIS A 146 -75.95 -36.96 24.76
CA HIS A 146 -75.30 -36.57 26.02
C HIS A 146 -73.90 -37.20 26.18
N CYS A 147 -73.74 -38.47 25.82
CA CYS A 147 -72.42 -39.12 25.83
C CYS A 147 -71.47 -38.57 24.75
N ALA A 148 -72.00 -38.13 23.60
CA ALA A 148 -71.21 -37.44 22.59
C ALA A 148 -70.76 -36.05 23.06
N GLN A 149 -71.63 -35.26 23.69
CA GLN A 149 -71.26 -34.00 24.35
C GLN A 149 -70.17 -34.22 25.41
N LEU A 150 -70.28 -35.28 26.22
CA LEU A 150 -69.28 -35.62 27.23
C LEU A 150 -67.93 -36.01 26.61
N ALA A 151 -67.93 -36.76 25.51
CA ALA A 151 -66.69 -37.04 24.76
C ALA A 151 -66.08 -35.75 24.19
N ALA A 152 -66.87 -34.96 23.44
CA ALA A 152 -66.42 -33.70 22.85
C ALA A 152 -65.87 -32.69 23.89
N SER A 153 -66.39 -32.72 25.13
CA SER A 153 -65.93 -31.82 26.21
C SER A 153 -64.44 -31.95 26.57
N LYS A 154 -63.79 -33.06 26.18
CA LYS A 154 -62.34 -33.28 26.35
C LYS A 154 -61.47 -32.55 25.32
N GLN A 155 -62.05 -32.04 24.23
CA GLN A 155 -61.36 -31.26 23.19
C GLN A 155 -60.14 -31.94 22.56
N THR A 156 -60.15 -33.27 22.40
CA THR A 156 -59.13 -34.01 21.64
C THR A 156 -59.71 -34.46 20.30
N VAL A 157 -58.86 -34.60 19.27
CA VAL A 157 -59.26 -35.11 17.94
C VAL A 157 -60.00 -36.45 18.06
N ASN A 158 -59.46 -37.39 18.85
CA ASN A 158 -60.04 -38.72 19.02
C ASN A 158 -61.41 -38.68 19.73
N ASP A 159 -61.56 -37.89 20.79
CA ASP A 159 -62.82 -37.79 21.52
C ASP A 159 -63.89 -37.01 20.73
N LEU A 160 -63.49 -36.02 19.92
CA LEU A 160 -64.40 -35.30 19.00
C LEU A 160 -64.86 -36.20 17.84
N LEU A 161 -63.97 -37.01 17.25
CA LEU A 161 -64.34 -38.02 16.26
C LEU A 161 -65.26 -39.09 16.87
N GLN A 162 -65.02 -39.51 18.12
CA GLN A 162 -65.91 -40.40 18.85
C GLN A 162 -67.30 -39.75 19.04
N ALA A 163 -67.37 -38.47 19.45
CA ALA A 163 -68.62 -37.73 19.60
C ALA A 163 -69.41 -37.69 18.27
N ILE A 164 -68.75 -37.36 17.16
CA ILE A 164 -69.33 -37.36 15.81
C ILE A 164 -69.87 -38.74 15.43
N ALA A 165 -69.10 -39.81 15.65
CA ALA A 165 -69.50 -41.17 15.30
C ALA A 165 -70.75 -41.65 16.06
N LEU A 166 -70.92 -41.24 17.32
CA LEU A 166 -72.08 -41.61 18.16
C LEU A 166 -73.40 -41.00 17.69
N VAL A 167 -73.37 -39.78 17.12
CA VAL A 167 -74.57 -39.07 16.66
C VAL A 167 -74.80 -39.14 15.15
N LYS A 168 -73.77 -39.37 14.33
CA LYS A 168 -73.91 -39.51 12.86
C LYS A 168 -74.80 -40.70 12.45
N GLN A 169 -74.91 -41.72 13.31
CA GLN A 169 -75.77 -42.89 13.08
C GLN A 169 -77.27 -42.65 13.37
N LEU A 170 -77.68 -41.45 13.77
CA LEU A 170 -79.09 -41.13 14.03
C LEU A 170 -79.82 -40.71 12.74
N PRO A 171 -81.06 -41.19 12.50
CA PRO A 171 -81.84 -40.85 11.31
C PRO A 171 -82.05 -39.35 11.07
N SER A 172 -82.26 -38.99 9.80
CA SER A 172 -82.42 -37.60 9.34
C SER A 172 -83.74 -36.95 9.79
N ASP A 173 -84.75 -37.75 10.13
CA ASP A 173 -86.10 -37.36 10.56
C ASP A 173 -86.24 -37.25 12.10
N HIS A 174 -85.14 -37.37 12.84
CA HIS A 174 -85.15 -37.40 14.30
C HIS A 174 -85.51 -36.03 14.94
N PRO A 175 -86.35 -35.95 16.00
CA PRO A 175 -86.77 -34.68 16.61
C PRO A 175 -85.66 -33.74 17.09
N LEU A 176 -84.48 -34.29 17.44
CA LEU A 176 -83.30 -33.51 17.86
C LEU A 176 -82.34 -33.16 16.71
N ARG A 177 -82.72 -33.36 15.44
CA ARG A 177 -81.83 -33.24 14.28
C ARG A 177 -81.11 -31.88 14.20
N GLY A 178 -81.83 -30.77 14.31
CA GLY A 178 -81.25 -29.42 14.28
C GLY A 178 -80.35 -29.06 15.48
N GLU A 179 -80.34 -29.87 16.53
CA GLU A 179 -79.36 -29.76 17.61
C GLU A 179 -78.14 -30.65 17.36
N ILE A 180 -78.36 -31.88 16.88
CA ILE A 180 -77.29 -32.77 16.41
C ILE A 180 -76.46 -32.11 15.30
N ASP A 181 -77.11 -31.45 14.34
CA ASP A 181 -76.41 -30.76 13.24
C ASP A 181 -75.52 -29.63 13.75
N ARG A 182 -76.02 -28.76 14.65
CA ARG A 182 -75.20 -27.72 15.30
C ARG A 182 -74.00 -28.30 16.04
N PHE A 183 -74.16 -29.44 16.72
CA PHE A 183 -73.04 -30.09 17.41
C PHE A 183 -72.03 -30.74 16.44
N LEU A 184 -72.49 -31.40 15.37
CA LEU A 184 -71.61 -31.91 14.30
C LEU A 184 -70.84 -30.77 13.60
N GLU A 185 -71.51 -29.65 13.38
CA GLU A 185 -70.93 -28.43 12.80
C GLU A 185 -69.89 -27.81 13.73
N GLN A 186 -70.15 -27.79 15.04
CA GLN A 186 -69.20 -27.31 16.05
C GLN A 186 -68.00 -28.24 16.19
N TRP A 187 -68.20 -29.54 16.39
CA TRP A 187 -67.10 -30.49 16.64
C TRP A 187 -66.19 -30.66 15.42
N SER A 188 -66.72 -30.53 14.20
CA SER A 188 -65.87 -30.48 13.00
C SER A 188 -65.07 -29.18 12.89
N ARG A 189 -65.61 -28.03 13.32
CA ARG A 189 -64.83 -26.80 13.50
C ARG A 189 -63.76 -26.94 14.60
N ASP A 190 -64.08 -27.60 15.71
CA ASP A 190 -63.13 -27.85 16.80
C ASP A 190 -61.96 -28.76 16.32
N ILE A 191 -62.24 -29.80 15.53
CA ILE A 191 -61.20 -30.63 14.88
C ILE A 191 -60.36 -29.81 13.89
N LEU A 192 -60.99 -28.98 13.05
CA LEU A 192 -60.25 -28.08 12.13
C LEU A 192 -59.39 -27.07 12.88
N GLN A 193 -59.82 -26.60 14.06
CA GLN A 193 -59.03 -25.71 14.92
C GLN A 193 -57.84 -26.42 15.56
N LEU A 194 -57.97 -27.70 15.93
CA LEU A 194 -56.83 -28.53 16.38
C LEU A 194 -55.85 -28.81 15.23
N ALA A 195 -56.37 -29.13 14.04
CA ALA A 195 -55.55 -29.28 12.84
C ALA A 195 -54.83 -27.97 12.45
N ASP A 196 -55.47 -26.80 12.62
CA ASP A 196 -54.79 -25.52 12.42
C ASP A 196 -53.64 -25.33 13.40
N GLN A 197 -53.71 -25.83 14.64
CA GLN A 197 -52.57 -25.77 15.57
C GLN A 197 -51.36 -26.56 15.05
N SER A 198 -51.56 -27.76 14.49
CA SER A 198 -50.50 -28.53 13.80
C SER A 198 -50.00 -27.82 12.53
N PHE A 199 -50.87 -27.12 11.78
CA PHE A 199 -50.40 -26.30 10.67
C PHE A 199 -49.49 -25.17 11.17
N GLN A 200 -49.90 -24.48 12.23
CA GLN A 200 -49.19 -23.34 12.83
C GLN A 200 -47.87 -23.77 13.53
N SER A 201 -47.73 -25.01 14.01
CA SER A 201 -46.49 -25.57 14.57
C SER A 201 -45.44 -25.92 13.50
N GLY A 202 -45.87 -26.13 12.25
CA GLY A 202 -45.01 -26.55 11.14
C GLY A 202 -45.32 -27.95 10.60
N GLU A 203 -46.38 -28.60 11.08
CA GLU A 203 -46.75 -29.98 10.79
C GLU A 203 -47.90 -30.01 9.75
N LEU A 204 -47.67 -29.47 8.55
CA LEU A 204 -48.68 -29.39 7.48
C LEU A 204 -49.33 -30.75 7.17
N GLU A 205 -48.53 -31.81 7.03
CA GLU A 205 -49.05 -33.14 6.70
C GLU A 205 -49.94 -33.71 7.82
N GLU A 206 -49.62 -33.41 9.09
CA GLU A 206 -50.44 -33.81 10.24
C GLU A 206 -51.74 -33.00 10.33
N ALA A 207 -51.69 -31.71 10.02
CA ALA A 207 -52.88 -30.86 9.89
C ALA A 207 -53.83 -31.39 8.80
N ILE A 208 -53.30 -31.71 7.61
CA ILE A 208 -54.08 -32.26 6.50
C ILE A 208 -54.64 -33.65 6.85
N ALA A 209 -53.83 -34.51 7.48
CA ALA A 209 -54.28 -35.83 7.93
C ALA A 209 -55.42 -35.72 8.96
N THR A 210 -55.27 -34.84 9.96
CA THR A 210 -56.26 -34.59 11.00
C THR A 210 -57.57 -34.03 10.42
N ALA A 211 -57.49 -33.06 9.50
CA ALA A 211 -58.65 -32.50 8.83
C ALA A 211 -59.41 -33.54 7.99
N ARG A 212 -58.70 -34.47 7.33
CA ARG A 212 -59.28 -35.59 6.56
C ARG A 212 -59.94 -36.69 7.40
N LEU A 213 -59.77 -36.69 8.73
CA LEU A 213 -60.53 -37.60 9.61
C LEU A 213 -62.00 -37.18 9.76
N ILE A 214 -62.36 -35.95 9.39
CA ILE A 214 -63.73 -35.44 9.45
C ILE A 214 -64.58 -36.17 8.39
N PRO A 215 -65.64 -36.91 8.77
CA PRO A 215 -66.36 -37.76 7.82
C PRO A 215 -67.11 -37.01 6.72
N GLU A 216 -66.93 -37.43 5.46
CA GLU A 216 -67.62 -36.90 4.28
C GLU A 216 -69.17 -36.94 4.40
N GLY A 217 -69.83 -36.05 3.66
CA GLY A 217 -71.30 -35.92 3.59
C GLY A 217 -71.95 -35.10 4.71
N MET A 218 -71.17 -34.38 5.53
CA MET A 218 -71.68 -33.37 6.48
C MET A 218 -71.66 -31.97 5.85
N ALA A 219 -72.47 -31.04 6.38
CA ALA A 219 -72.55 -29.65 5.89
C ALA A 219 -71.20 -28.90 5.86
N ASN A 220 -70.22 -29.36 6.64
CA ASN A 220 -68.88 -28.77 6.72
C ASN A 220 -67.83 -29.42 5.79
N GLY A 221 -68.19 -30.39 4.94
CA GLY A 221 -67.22 -31.06 4.05
C GLY A 221 -66.46 -30.08 3.15
N GLN A 222 -67.17 -29.13 2.54
CA GLN A 222 -66.57 -28.09 1.69
C GLN A 222 -65.59 -27.19 2.47
N LEU A 223 -65.86 -26.90 3.75
CA LEU A 223 -64.97 -26.10 4.60
C LEU A 223 -63.64 -26.81 4.89
N VAL A 224 -63.62 -28.15 4.92
CA VAL A 224 -62.40 -28.95 5.12
C VAL A 224 -61.48 -28.81 3.90
N ASP A 225 -62.01 -29.00 2.69
CA ASP A 225 -61.24 -28.91 1.44
C ASP A 225 -60.76 -27.47 1.16
N GLU A 226 -61.60 -26.46 1.43
CA GLU A 226 -61.21 -25.05 1.35
C GLU A 226 -60.06 -24.72 2.31
N GLN A 227 -60.12 -25.19 3.56
CA GLN A 227 -59.07 -24.95 4.56
C GLN A 227 -57.76 -25.69 4.23
N ILE A 228 -57.83 -26.95 3.78
CA ILE A 228 -56.65 -27.70 3.30
C ILE A 228 -55.99 -26.97 2.13
N THR A 229 -56.78 -26.51 1.16
CA THR A 229 -56.27 -25.74 0.01
C THR A 229 -55.63 -24.43 0.46
N LYS A 230 -56.21 -23.73 1.45
CA LYS A 230 -55.63 -22.53 2.07
C LYS A 230 -54.26 -22.82 2.70
N TRP A 231 -54.16 -23.86 3.52
CA TRP A 231 -52.89 -24.26 4.16
C TRP A 231 -51.80 -24.60 3.14
N GLN A 232 -52.12 -25.42 2.13
CA GLN A 232 -51.19 -25.80 1.07
C GLN A 232 -50.69 -24.57 0.27
N SER A 233 -51.58 -23.64 -0.05
CA SER A 233 -51.24 -22.39 -0.74
C SER A 233 -50.31 -21.50 0.09
N ILE A 234 -50.62 -21.31 1.39
CA ILE A 234 -49.77 -20.56 2.32
C ILE A 234 -48.39 -21.21 2.44
N TRP A 235 -48.34 -22.53 2.59
CA TRP A 235 -47.08 -23.28 2.73
C TRP A 235 -46.20 -23.18 1.48
N SER A 236 -46.77 -23.45 0.31
CA SER A 236 -46.06 -23.36 -0.98
C SER A 236 -45.49 -21.95 -1.22
N LYS A 237 -46.27 -20.91 -0.88
CA LYS A 237 -45.81 -19.51 -0.97
C LYS A 237 -44.67 -19.20 0.00
N ALA A 238 -44.73 -19.70 1.23
CA ALA A 238 -43.70 -19.48 2.24
C ALA A 238 -42.38 -20.19 1.89
N GLU A 239 -42.47 -21.47 1.49
CA GLU A 239 -41.33 -22.25 0.99
C GLU A 239 -40.68 -21.57 -0.23
N GLY A 240 -41.49 -21.10 -1.19
CA GLY A 240 -41.00 -20.36 -2.35
C GLY A 240 -40.18 -19.11 -1.97
N ILE A 241 -40.69 -18.28 -1.06
CA ILE A 241 -39.97 -17.10 -0.54
C ILE A 241 -38.66 -17.52 0.16
N TYR A 242 -38.69 -18.60 0.95
CA TYR A 242 -37.52 -19.09 1.68
C TYR A 242 -36.41 -19.59 0.74
N GLN A 243 -36.76 -20.34 -0.31
CA GLN A 243 -35.78 -20.83 -1.30
C GLN A 243 -35.27 -19.71 -2.21
N GLU A 244 -36.12 -18.76 -2.62
CA GLU A 244 -35.72 -17.55 -3.35
C GLU A 244 -34.68 -16.76 -2.55
N ALA A 245 -34.92 -16.55 -1.24
CA ALA A 245 -33.95 -15.88 -0.36
C ALA A 245 -32.61 -16.61 -0.28
N ARG A 246 -32.62 -17.95 -0.21
CA ARG A 246 -31.38 -18.76 -0.21
C ARG A 246 -30.60 -18.67 -1.52
N LYS A 247 -31.27 -18.49 -2.67
CA LYS A 247 -30.61 -18.26 -3.96
C LYS A 247 -29.90 -16.91 -3.99
N GLU A 248 -30.56 -15.84 -3.56
CA GLU A 248 -29.97 -14.50 -3.44
C GLU A 248 -28.72 -14.48 -2.53
N LEU A 249 -28.67 -15.34 -1.50
CA LEU A 249 -27.47 -15.51 -0.65
C LEU A 249 -26.28 -16.18 -1.36
N GLY A 250 -26.50 -16.98 -2.39
CA GLY A 250 -25.43 -17.50 -3.24
C GLY A 250 -24.85 -16.44 -4.18
N GLU A 251 -25.71 -15.52 -4.64
CA GLU A 251 -25.35 -14.44 -5.58
C GLU A 251 -24.75 -13.20 -4.89
N ARG A 252 -24.60 -13.22 -3.55
CA ARG A 252 -24.16 -12.09 -2.70
C ARG A 252 -25.15 -10.92 -2.61
N HIS A 253 -26.43 -11.15 -2.92
CA HIS A 253 -27.49 -10.14 -2.87
C HIS A 253 -28.16 -10.06 -1.48
N TRP A 254 -27.39 -9.64 -0.47
CA TRP A 254 -27.83 -9.61 0.94
C TRP A 254 -29.13 -8.84 1.18
N GLN A 255 -29.28 -7.69 0.50
CA GLN A 255 -30.47 -6.85 0.63
C GLN A 255 -31.71 -7.53 0.05
N SER A 256 -31.59 -8.23 -1.08
CA SER A 256 -32.68 -9.01 -1.69
C SER A 256 -33.13 -10.12 -0.74
N ALA A 257 -32.19 -10.90 -0.20
CA ALA A 257 -32.46 -11.98 0.74
C ALA A 257 -33.16 -11.48 2.03
N PHE A 258 -32.74 -10.32 2.58
CA PHE A 258 -33.39 -9.69 3.73
C PHE A 258 -34.80 -9.17 3.40
N MET A 259 -34.99 -8.55 2.23
CA MET A 259 -36.31 -8.12 1.77
C MET A 259 -37.25 -9.30 1.50
N LEU A 260 -36.71 -10.49 1.17
CA LEU A 260 -37.45 -11.74 1.08
C LEU A 260 -37.80 -12.31 2.46
N SER A 261 -36.87 -12.34 3.43
CA SER A 261 -37.17 -12.80 4.79
C SER A 261 -38.27 -11.95 5.43
N ALA A 262 -38.26 -10.63 5.22
CA ALA A 262 -39.33 -9.73 5.68
C ALA A 262 -40.73 -10.05 5.08
N ARG A 263 -40.82 -10.78 3.95
CA ARG A 263 -42.13 -11.26 3.43
C ARG A 263 -42.65 -12.46 4.22
N LEU A 264 -41.80 -13.28 4.84
CA LEU A 264 -42.22 -14.42 5.67
C LEU A 264 -43.02 -13.97 6.91
N LEU A 265 -42.72 -12.79 7.46
CA LEU A 265 -43.51 -12.17 8.54
C LEU A 265 -44.98 -11.91 8.18
N ARG A 266 -45.33 -11.92 6.87
CA ARG A 266 -46.69 -11.71 6.36
C ARG A 266 -47.37 -13.01 5.92
N VAL A 267 -46.74 -14.15 6.15
CA VAL A 267 -47.32 -15.47 5.94
C VAL A 267 -48.21 -15.80 7.14
N ASP A 268 -49.44 -16.22 6.89
CA ASP A 268 -50.44 -16.61 7.90
C ASP A 268 -50.12 -17.99 8.52
N ASN A 269 -48.91 -18.11 9.08
CA ASN A 269 -48.38 -19.32 9.71
C ASN A 269 -47.24 -18.97 10.71
N LYS A 270 -47.37 -19.40 11.97
CA LYS A 270 -46.41 -19.09 13.06
C LYS A 270 -45.04 -19.73 12.88
N PHE A 271 -44.96 -20.96 12.38
CA PHE A 271 -43.68 -21.62 12.09
C PHE A 271 -42.89 -20.90 10.99
N TRP A 272 -43.56 -20.44 9.93
CA TRP A 272 -42.93 -19.69 8.86
C TRP A 272 -42.54 -18.26 9.26
N SER A 273 -43.45 -17.54 9.94
CA SER A 273 -43.22 -16.15 10.37
C SER A 273 -42.32 -16.02 11.60
N GLY A 274 -42.18 -17.06 12.43
CA GLY A 274 -41.27 -17.11 13.56
C GLY A 274 -40.04 -17.97 13.27
N THR A 275 -40.15 -19.28 13.47
CA THR A 275 -39.02 -20.24 13.44
C THR A 275 -38.19 -20.17 12.16
N LYS A 276 -38.83 -20.17 10.97
CA LYS A 276 -38.12 -20.14 9.67
C LYS A 276 -37.60 -18.76 9.32
N TYR A 277 -38.31 -17.70 9.69
CA TYR A 277 -37.84 -16.33 9.58
C TYR A 277 -36.55 -16.11 10.40
N ASP A 278 -36.52 -16.55 11.65
CA ASP A 278 -35.33 -16.49 12.51
C ASP A 278 -34.17 -17.34 11.96
N GLN A 279 -34.47 -18.56 11.47
CA GLN A 279 -33.47 -19.40 10.81
C GLN A 279 -32.86 -18.69 9.59
N LEU A 280 -33.69 -18.11 8.72
CA LEU A 280 -33.26 -17.41 7.52
C LEU A 280 -32.44 -16.15 7.86
N ASN A 281 -32.84 -15.37 8.86
CA ASN A 281 -32.08 -14.19 9.29
C ASN A 281 -30.69 -14.55 9.85
N ARG A 282 -30.55 -15.66 10.58
CA ARG A 282 -29.23 -16.15 11.01
C ARG A 282 -28.36 -16.56 9.81
N LEU A 283 -28.95 -17.21 8.80
CA LEU A 283 -28.25 -17.55 7.55
C LEU A 283 -27.85 -16.29 6.78
N ILE A 284 -28.71 -15.28 6.66
CA ILE A 284 -28.39 -13.99 6.02
C ILE A 284 -27.24 -13.29 6.75
N ALA A 285 -27.26 -13.27 8.09
CA ALA A 285 -26.20 -12.65 8.89
C ALA A 285 -24.84 -13.36 8.69
N SER A 286 -24.83 -14.70 8.76
CA SER A 286 -23.61 -15.50 8.53
C SER A 286 -23.08 -15.35 7.11
N ALA A 287 -23.96 -15.43 6.09
CA ALA A 287 -23.57 -15.30 4.70
C ALA A 287 -23.04 -13.90 4.36
N ARG A 288 -23.56 -12.86 5.01
CA ARG A 288 -22.99 -11.50 4.91
C ARG A 288 -21.60 -11.43 5.53
N GLU A 289 -21.40 -11.97 6.74
CA GLU A 289 -20.08 -11.97 7.40
C GLU A 289 -19.04 -12.71 6.55
N ASP A 290 -19.38 -13.87 6.01
CA ASP A 290 -18.52 -14.63 5.10
C ASP A 290 -18.33 -13.90 3.75
N GLY A 291 -19.35 -13.16 3.30
CA GLY A 291 -19.29 -12.31 2.11
C GLY A 291 -18.35 -11.13 2.24
N ASP A 292 -18.27 -10.55 3.45
CA ASP A 292 -17.36 -9.49 3.83
C ASP A 292 -15.92 -10.04 3.98
N LYS A 293 -15.74 -11.25 4.57
CA LYS A 293 -14.44 -11.98 4.58
C LYS A 293 -13.95 -12.24 3.16
N LEU A 294 -14.81 -12.74 2.28
CA LEU A 294 -14.46 -13.05 0.89
C LEU A 294 -14.13 -11.78 0.09
N GLY A 295 -14.90 -10.69 0.29
CA GLY A 295 -14.60 -9.39 -0.32
C GLY A 295 -13.27 -8.81 0.14
N LYS A 296 -12.95 -8.95 1.44
CA LYS A 296 -11.62 -8.59 1.96
C LYS A 296 -10.53 -9.45 1.31
N ALA A 297 -10.73 -10.76 1.19
CA ALA A 297 -9.77 -11.66 0.53
C ALA A 297 -9.51 -11.27 -0.93
N GLU A 298 -10.57 -11.02 -1.72
CA GLU A 298 -10.49 -10.52 -3.10
C GLU A 298 -9.65 -9.23 -3.15
N SER A 299 -9.96 -8.22 -2.31
CA SER A 299 -9.24 -6.94 -2.27
C SER A 299 -7.76 -7.06 -1.87
N LEU A 300 -7.43 -7.95 -0.93
CA LEU A 300 -6.05 -8.22 -0.52
C LEU A 300 -5.27 -8.91 -1.65
N ALA A 301 -5.89 -9.86 -2.35
CA ALA A 301 -5.28 -10.56 -3.47
C ALA A 301 -5.03 -9.67 -4.69
N ASP A 302 -5.74 -8.55 -4.83
CA ASP A 302 -5.53 -7.58 -5.92
C ASP A 302 -4.34 -6.63 -5.68
N SER A 303 -3.85 -6.52 -4.43
CA SER A 303 -2.64 -5.75 -4.12
C SER A 303 -1.35 -6.33 -4.71
N GLY A 304 -1.34 -7.61 -5.10
CA GLY A 304 -0.16 -8.30 -5.63
C GLY A 304 0.97 -8.54 -4.61
N VAL A 305 0.74 -8.28 -3.31
CA VAL A 305 1.72 -8.48 -2.24
C VAL A 305 1.60 -9.89 -1.65
N VAL A 306 2.74 -10.58 -1.48
CA VAL A 306 2.84 -11.96 -0.95
C VAL A 306 2.03 -12.15 0.35
N ASN A 307 2.28 -11.30 1.35
CA ASN A 307 1.61 -11.39 2.65
C ASN A 307 0.09 -11.20 2.54
N ASN A 308 -0.36 -10.32 1.64
CA ASN A 308 -1.78 -10.06 1.42
C ASN A 308 -2.45 -11.22 0.67
N LEU A 309 -1.74 -11.88 -0.26
CA LEU A 309 -2.20 -13.11 -0.91
C LEU A 309 -2.31 -14.27 0.09
N LEU A 310 -1.36 -14.40 1.02
CA LEU A 310 -1.43 -15.37 2.13
C LEU A 310 -2.61 -15.09 3.08
N GLU A 311 -2.86 -13.82 3.42
CA GLU A 311 -4.04 -13.45 4.22
C GLU A 311 -5.35 -13.69 3.45
N ALA A 312 -5.38 -13.43 2.14
CA ALA A 312 -6.53 -13.73 1.28
C ALA A 312 -6.87 -15.23 1.22
N ILE A 313 -5.85 -16.10 1.09
CA ILE A 313 -6.05 -17.56 1.16
C ILE A 313 -6.62 -17.97 2.51
N LYS A 314 -6.05 -17.48 3.63
CA LYS A 314 -6.55 -17.77 4.98
C LYS A 314 -7.98 -17.31 5.22
N LEU A 315 -8.35 -16.13 4.71
CA LEU A 315 -9.72 -15.62 4.79
C LEU A 315 -10.70 -16.48 3.99
N ALA A 316 -10.34 -16.90 2.77
CA ALA A 316 -11.15 -17.80 1.96
C ALA A 316 -11.26 -19.20 2.59
N GLU A 317 -10.18 -19.74 3.14
CA GLU A 317 -10.15 -21.02 3.87
C GLU A 317 -11.03 -20.99 5.13
N SER A 318 -11.14 -19.85 5.81
CA SER A 318 -11.97 -19.69 7.02
C SER A 318 -13.48 -19.78 6.79
N ILE A 319 -13.94 -19.77 5.53
CA ILE A 319 -15.37 -19.86 5.17
C ILE A 319 -15.80 -21.33 5.23
N GLY A 320 -16.53 -21.68 6.29
CA GLY A 320 -16.95 -23.06 6.58
C GLY A 320 -17.92 -23.67 5.56
N GLN A 321 -18.02 -24.99 5.56
CA GLN A 321 -18.80 -25.78 4.57
C GLN A 321 -20.31 -25.47 4.56
N GLU A 322 -20.87 -25.02 5.69
CA GLU A 322 -22.28 -24.63 5.83
C GLU A 322 -22.60 -23.27 5.18
N SER A 323 -21.58 -22.51 4.76
CA SER A 323 -21.74 -21.18 4.16
C SER A 323 -22.16 -21.28 2.69
N SER A 324 -23.12 -20.45 2.26
CA SER A 324 -23.54 -20.37 0.85
C SER A 324 -22.41 -19.93 -0.09
N LEU A 325 -21.32 -19.38 0.44
CA LEU A 325 -20.14 -18.93 -0.31
C LEU A 325 -18.99 -19.93 -0.32
N HIS A 326 -19.08 -21.07 0.37
CA HIS A 326 -17.97 -22.01 0.51
C HIS A 326 -17.39 -22.44 -0.84
N GLN A 327 -18.24 -22.83 -1.80
CA GLN A 327 -17.80 -23.21 -3.14
C GLN A 327 -16.98 -22.09 -3.82
N LYS A 328 -17.48 -20.85 -3.78
CA LYS A 328 -16.83 -19.69 -4.39
C LYS A 328 -15.49 -19.35 -3.72
N ALA A 329 -15.39 -19.55 -2.40
CA ALA A 329 -14.13 -19.43 -1.67
C ALA A 329 -13.11 -20.50 -2.10
N GLN A 330 -13.55 -21.77 -2.24
CA GLN A 330 -12.71 -22.88 -2.72
C GLN A 330 -12.25 -22.70 -4.18
N GLU A 331 -13.05 -22.06 -5.04
CA GLU A 331 -12.67 -21.70 -6.41
C GLU A 331 -11.61 -20.59 -6.45
N LEU A 332 -11.61 -19.66 -5.48
CA LEU A 332 -10.66 -18.53 -5.42
C LEU A 332 -9.30 -18.89 -4.80
N ILE A 333 -9.22 -19.88 -3.90
CA ILE A 333 -7.95 -20.28 -3.26
C ILE A 333 -6.85 -20.65 -4.29
N PRO A 334 -7.10 -21.50 -5.31
CA PRO A 334 -6.13 -21.75 -6.39
C PRO A 334 -5.76 -20.51 -7.20
N VAL A 335 -6.70 -19.57 -7.40
CA VAL A 335 -6.44 -18.31 -8.14
C VAL A 335 -5.47 -17.42 -7.37
N PHE A 336 -5.61 -17.32 -6.06
CA PHE A 336 -4.67 -16.59 -5.20
C PHE A 336 -3.29 -17.27 -5.16
N GLY A 337 -3.26 -18.62 -5.12
CA GLY A 337 -2.02 -19.39 -5.26
C GLY A 337 -1.30 -19.15 -6.60
N ARG A 338 -2.04 -19.07 -7.71
CA ARG A 338 -1.48 -18.76 -9.03
C ARG A 338 -0.87 -17.37 -9.06
N LYS A 339 -1.55 -16.35 -8.52
CA LYS A 339 -1.01 -14.98 -8.37
C LYS A 339 0.33 -14.96 -7.61
N MET A 340 0.50 -15.80 -6.57
CA MET A 340 1.79 -15.93 -5.87
C MET A 340 2.86 -16.58 -6.75
N LEU A 341 2.52 -17.65 -7.48
CA LEU A 341 3.45 -18.34 -8.38
C LEU A 341 3.91 -17.43 -9.54
N ASP A 342 3.01 -16.61 -10.09
CA ASP A 342 3.33 -15.62 -11.13
C ASP A 342 4.29 -14.53 -10.60
N LEU A 343 4.13 -14.12 -9.33
CA LEU A 343 5.05 -13.21 -8.66
C LEU A 343 6.44 -13.85 -8.45
N ALA A 344 6.49 -15.13 -8.06
CA ALA A 344 7.74 -15.89 -7.97
C ALA A 344 8.45 -15.99 -9.35
N GLN A 345 7.72 -16.27 -10.43
CA GLN A 345 8.25 -16.25 -11.78
C GLN A 345 8.76 -14.85 -12.20
N SER A 346 8.08 -13.78 -11.77
CA SER A 346 8.51 -12.39 -12.02
C SER A 346 9.83 -12.06 -11.30
N LYS A 347 10.00 -12.52 -10.06
CA LYS A 347 11.28 -12.46 -9.33
C LYS A 347 12.38 -13.24 -10.05
N MET A 348 12.08 -14.46 -10.49
CA MET A 348 13.03 -15.30 -11.22
C MET A 348 13.51 -14.66 -12.53
N LYS A 349 12.61 -14.05 -13.32
CA LYS A 349 12.95 -13.28 -14.53
C LYS A 349 13.90 -12.10 -14.27
N ARG A 350 13.93 -11.57 -13.04
CA ARG A 350 14.82 -10.47 -12.60
C ARG A 350 16.15 -10.96 -11.99
N ARG A 351 16.42 -12.27 -12.03
CA ARG A 351 17.52 -12.96 -11.34
C ARG A 351 17.48 -12.91 -9.81
N ASP A 352 16.31 -12.68 -9.23
CA ASP A 352 16.09 -12.72 -7.79
C ASP A 352 15.57 -14.11 -7.38
N ALA A 353 16.46 -15.12 -7.46
CA ALA A 353 16.10 -16.52 -7.21
C ALA A 353 15.74 -16.78 -5.74
N ASP A 354 16.39 -16.12 -4.79
CA ASP A 354 16.13 -16.32 -3.36
C ASP A 354 14.70 -15.91 -3.02
N ALA A 355 14.26 -14.71 -3.43
CA ALA A 355 12.87 -14.28 -3.23
C ALA A 355 11.88 -15.10 -4.08
N ALA A 356 12.25 -15.55 -5.27
CA ALA A 356 11.40 -16.41 -6.10
C ALA A 356 11.10 -17.75 -5.42
N LEU A 357 12.14 -18.42 -4.91
CA LEU A 357 12.04 -19.68 -4.19
C LEU A 357 11.32 -19.52 -2.85
N GLU A 358 11.55 -18.42 -2.13
CA GLU A 358 10.83 -18.11 -0.89
C GLU A 358 9.33 -17.98 -1.13
N ILE A 359 8.91 -17.18 -2.13
CA ILE A 359 7.48 -16.99 -2.45
C ILE A 359 6.84 -18.31 -2.86
N ALA A 360 7.49 -19.12 -3.70
CA ALA A 360 6.97 -20.42 -4.13
C ALA A 360 6.76 -21.39 -2.95
N ARG A 361 7.72 -21.46 -2.02
CA ARG A 361 7.64 -22.31 -0.81
C ARG A 361 6.57 -21.85 0.19
N GLN A 362 6.11 -20.61 0.11
CA GLN A 362 5.01 -20.11 0.96
C GLN A 362 3.62 -20.47 0.43
N ILE A 363 3.48 -20.97 -0.81
CA ILE A 363 2.16 -21.26 -1.41
C ILE A 363 1.54 -22.51 -0.73
N PRO A 364 0.36 -22.40 -0.10
CA PRO A 364 -0.25 -23.51 0.65
C PRO A 364 -0.73 -24.67 -0.24
N GLU A 365 -0.69 -25.91 0.29
CA GLU A 365 -1.18 -27.12 -0.39
C GLU A 365 -2.65 -27.06 -0.82
N ILE A 366 -3.51 -26.35 -0.06
CA ILE A 366 -4.94 -26.17 -0.36
C ILE A 366 -5.19 -25.50 -1.73
N THR A 367 -4.20 -24.81 -2.30
CA THR A 367 -4.25 -24.26 -3.67
C THR A 367 -4.27 -25.33 -4.76
N LYS A 368 -3.87 -26.58 -4.46
CA LYS A 368 -3.74 -27.71 -5.40
C LYS A 368 -2.75 -27.49 -6.55
N LEU A 369 -1.84 -26.51 -6.42
CA LEU A 369 -0.84 -26.17 -7.43
C LEU A 369 0.51 -26.89 -7.25
N GLN A 370 0.63 -27.81 -6.27
CA GLN A 370 1.94 -28.38 -5.90
C GLN A 370 2.76 -28.97 -7.07
N PRO A 371 2.18 -29.71 -8.05
CA PRO A 371 2.96 -30.17 -9.20
C PRO A 371 3.66 -29.05 -9.97
N GLU A 372 3.03 -27.88 -10.09
CA GLU A 372 3.59 -26.71 -10.81
C GLU A 372 4.60 -25.95 -9.94
N ILE A 373 4.39 -25.92 -8.62
CA ILE A 373 5.30 -25.32 -7.63
C ILE A 373 6.60 -26.13 -7.57
N ASP A 374 6.51 -27.46 -7.51
CA ASP A 374 7.66 -28.38 -7.54
C ASP A 374 8.48 -28.21 -8.83
N ASP A 375 7.80 -28.15 -9.99
CA ASP A 375 8.45 -27.91 -11.30
C ASP A 375 9.14 -26.54 -11.35
N PHE A 376 8.49 -25.50 -10.81
CA PHE A 376 9.07 -24.17 -10.72
C PHE A 376 10.29 -24.13 -9.80
N ILE A 377 10.23 -24.77 -8.63
CA ILE A 377 11.34 -24.83 -7.67
C ILE A 377 12.53 -25.60 -8.26
N ALA A 378 12.29 -26.77 -8.87
CA ALA A 378 13.34 -27.59 -9.46
C ALA A 378 14.10 -26.85 -10.59
N LEU A 379 13.37 -26.21 -11.52
CA LEU A 379 13.99 -25.37 -12.55
C LEU A 379 14.69 -24.13 -11.96
N SER A 380 14.14 -23.55 -10.90
CA SER A 380 14.67 -22.29 -10.34
C SER A 380 15.96 -22.50 -9.57
N GLU A 381 16.10 -23.59 -8.82
CA GLU A 381 17.37 -23.95 -8.16
C GLU A 381 18.45 -24.25 -9.22
N ALA A 382 18.12 -24.99 -10.29
CA ALA A 382 19.04 -25.25 -11.40
C ALA A 382 19.52 -23.94 -12.07
N GLN A 383 18.60 -23.02 -12.37
CA GLN A 383 18.96 -21.71 -12.94
C GLN A 383 19.79 -20.85 -11.98
N ARG A 384 19.51 -20.88 -10.67
CA ARG A 384 20.28 -20.20 -9.62
C ARG A 384 21.72 -20.69 -9.59
N SER A 385 21.93 -22.01 -9.64
CA SER A 385 23.24 -22.65 -9.75
C SER A 385 24.00 -22.18 -11.02
N ALA A 386 23.33 -22.14 -12.17
CA ALA A 386 23.94 -21.71 -13.43
C ALA A 386 24.37 -20.23 -13.43
N TRP A 387 23.67 -19.36 -12.69
CA TRP A 387 23.99 -17.93 -12.64
C TRP A 387 25.27 -17.59 -11.87
N ILE A 388 25.83 -18.54 -11.11
CA ILE A 388 27.19 -18.44 -10.55
C ILE A 388 28.20 -18.24 -11.70
N GLY A 389 27.94 -18.85 -12.87
CA GLY A 389 28.75 -18.68 -14.08
C GLY A 389 30.10 -19.38 -14.07
N SER A 390 30.42 -20.14 -13.02
CA SER A 390 31.55 -21.07 -13.00
C SER A 390 31.18 -22.40 -13.67
N ILE A 391 32.19 -23.18 -14.08
CA ILE A 391 32.00 -24.55 -14.56
C ILE A 391 31.22 -25.38 -13.53
N SER A 392 31.62 -25.33 -12.26
CA SER A 392 30.95 -26.05 -11.17
C SER A 392 29.48 -25.67 -10.97
N GLY A 393 29.12 -24.39 -11.12
CA GLY A 393 27.73 -23.93 -11.02
C GLY A 393 26.87 -24.37 -12.21
N LEU A 394 27.47 -24.45 -13.41
CA LEU A 394 26.82 -24.98 -14.61
C LEU A 394 26.67 -26.50 -14.56
N GLU A 395 27.65 -27.24 -14.03
CA GLU A 395 27.56 -28.68 -13.80
C GLU A 395 26.48 -29.03 -12.77
N GLU A 396 26.42 -28.30 -11.65
CA GLU A 396 25.37 -28.45 -10.64
C GLU A 396 23.99 -28.11 -11.22
N ALA A 397 23.87 -27.05 -12.02
CA ALA A 397 22.63 -26.71 -12.73
C ALA A 397 22.15 -27.82 -13.67
N ILE A 398 23.07 -28.43 -14.43
CA ILE A 398 22.78 -29.57 -15.30
C ILE A 398 22.31 -30.76 -14.47
N SER A 399 23.03 -31.09 -13.38
CA SER A 399 22.67 -32.17 -12.45
C SER A 399 21.27 -32.01 -11.87
N GLN A 400 20.92 -30.79 -11.42
CA GLN A 400 19.60 -30.47 -10.88
C GLN A 400 18.50 -30.55 -11.95
N ALA A 401 18.73 -30.00 -13.14
CA ALA A 401 17.76 -30.05 -14.24
C ALA A 401 17.58 -31.48 -14.82
N GLN A 402 18.59 -32.34 -14.77
CA GLN A 402 18.51 -33.74 -15.20
C GLN A 402 17.59 -34.60 -14.32
N GLN A 403 17.31 -34.18 -13.09
CA GLN A 403 16.38 -34.89 -12.19
C GLN A 403 14.90 -34.68 -12.56
N ILE A 404 14.61 -33.74 -13.47
CA ILE A 404 13.25 -33.48 -13.97
C ILE A 404 12.84 -34.61 -14.92
N ASN A 405 11.81 -35.36 -14.54
CA ASN A 405 11.31 -36.50 -15.31
C ASN A 405 10.64 -36.08 -16.63
N ALA A 406 10.77 -36.92 -17.67
CA ALA A 406 10.19 -36.70 -19.00
C ALA A 406 8.65 -36.61 -19.05
N SER A 407 7.96 -36.99 -17.96
CA SER A 407 6.50 -36.84 -17.81
C SER A 407 6.06 -35.46 -17.29
N ARG A 408 7.01 -34.59 -16.92
CA ARG A 408 6.74 -33.26 -16.32
C ARG A 408 6.62 -32.21 -17.43
N ALA A 409 5.71 -31.25 -17.24
CA ALA A 409 5.41 -30.23 -18.25
C ALA A 409 6.62 -29.33 -18.58
N VAL A 410 7.55 -29.19 -17.64
CA VAL A 410 8.76 -28.36 -17.79
C VAL A 410 9.98 -29.10 -18.36
N TYR A 411 9.85 -30.38 -18.74
CA TYR A 411 10.98 -31.20 -19.19
C TYR A 411 11.70 -30.63 -20.41
N ASP A 412 10.98 -30.22 -21.46
CA ASP A 412 11.58 -29.66 -22.67
C ASP A 412 12.36 -28.37 -22.38
N GLN A 413 11.85 -27.55 -21.45
CA GLN A 413 12.54 -26.36 -20.97
C GLN A 413 13.82 -26.72 -20.20
N ALA A 414 13.80 -27.77 -19.38
CA ALA A 414 14.98 -28.29 -18.70
C ALA A 414 16.05 -28.77 -19.71
N GLN A 415 15.66 -29.52 -20.74
CA GLN A 415 16.59 -29.99 -21.78
C GLN A 415 17.21 -28.85 -22.59
N GLN A 416 16.43 -27.82 -22.92
CA GLN A 416 16.95 -26.61 -23.59
C GLN A 416 17.98 -25.86 -22.72
N LEU A 417 17.73 -25.77 -21.40
CA LEU A 417 18.67 -25.17 -20.45
C LEU A 417 19.95 -26.00 -20.31
N ILE A 418 19.83 -27.33 -20.19
CA ILE A 418 20.98 -28.25 -20.12
C ILE A 418 21.87 -28.10 -21.38
N ALA A 419 21.28 -28.17 -22.58
CA ALA A 419 22.02 -28.02 -23.83
C ALA A 419 22.73 -26.65 -23.93
N ARG A 420 22.09 -25.58 -23.42
CA ARG A 420 22.72 -24.26 -23.32
C ARG A 420 23.89 -24.26 -22.34
N TRP A 421 23.73 -24.80 -21.13
CA TRP A 421 24.77 -24.79 -20.10
C TRP A 421 25.99 -25.63 -20.49
N GLN A 422 25.79 -26.74 -21.21
CA GLN A 422 26.89 -27.52 -21.79
C GLN A 422 27.76 -26.68 -22.74
N LEU A 423 27.15 -25.83 -23.58
CA LEU A 423 27.88 -24.89 -24.44
C LEU A 423 28.56 -23.75 -23.63
N GLU A 424 27.98 -23.34 -22.50
CA GLU A 424 28.61 -22.36 -21.61
C GLU A 424 29.84 -22.94 -20.88
N ILE A 425 29.84 -24.22 -20.48
CA ILE A 425 30.99 -24.87 -19.82
C ILE A 425 32.26 -24.83 -20.67
N GLU A 426 32.18 -25.20 -21.96
CA GLU A 426 33.35 -25.13 -22.85
C GLU A 426 33.88 -23.70 -22.98
N ALA A 427 32.97 -22.73 -23.14
CA ALA A 427 33.34 -21.33 -23.29
C ALA A 427 33.95 -20.73 -22.01
N VAL A 428 33.42 -21.05 -20.83
CA VAL A 428 33.99 -20.61 -19.54
C VAL A 428 35.40 -21.17 -19.36
N SER A 429 35.61 -22.47 -19.67
CA SER A 429 36.96 -23.07 -19.62
C SER A 429 37.97 -22.35 -20.51
N ARG A 430 37.58 -21.98 -21.73
CA ARG A 430 38.42 -21.18 -22.65
C ARG A 430 38.66 -19.77 -22.15
N LEU A 431 37.64 -19.10 -21.60
CA LEU A 431 37.78 -17.76 -21.03
C LEU A 431 38.71 -17.74 -19.83
N ASP A 432 38.63 -18.71 -18.92
CA ASP A 432 39.49 -18.78 -17.75
C ASP A 432 40.96 -19.07 -18.13
N LYS A 433 41.18 -19.92 -19.14
CA LYS A 433 42.51 -20.10 -19.75
C LYS A 433 43.02 -18.81 -20.39
N ALA A 434 42.18 -18.12 -21.18
CA ALA A 434 42.54 -16.84 -21.80
C ALA A 434 42.86 -15.76 -20.76
N ARG A 435 42.09 -15.68 -19.66
CA ARG A 435 42.36 -14.77 -18.53
C ARG A 435 43.67 -15.08 -17.81
N THR A 436 44.01 -16.37 -17.68
CA THR A 436 45.28 -16.83 -17.09
C THR A 436 46.48 -16.49 -17.98
N LEU A 437 46.32 -16.51 -19.32
CA LEU A 437 47.34 -15.99 -20.23
C LEU A 437 47.45 -14.47 -20.08
N ALA A 438 46.34 -13.75 -20.15
CA ALA A 438 46.33 -12.29 -20.09
C ALA A 438 46.87 -11.69 -18.78
N SER A 439 46.79 -12.41 -17.65
CA SER A 439 47.31 -11.93 -16.36
C SER A 439 48.83 -11.84 -16.30
N LEU A 440 49.55 -12.48 -17.22
CA LEU A 440 50.99 -12.34 -17.41
C LEU A 440 51.38 -10.97 -18.01
N GLY A 441 50.44 -10.32 -18.71
CA GLY A 441 50.55 -8.92 -19.15
C GLY A 441 51.52 -8.62 -20.29
N THR A 442 52.27 -9.60 -20.81
CA THR A 442 53.13 -9.36 -21.99
C THR A 442 52.28 -9.29 -23.28
N VAL A 443 52.80 -8.64 -24.32
CA VAL A 443 52.13 -8.56 -25.64
C VAL A 443 51.87 -9.96 -26.22
N ASN A 444 52.80 -10.89 -26.04
CA ASN A 444 52.65 -12.27 -26.51
C ASN A 444 51.52 -13.00 -25.76
N ASP A 445 51.47 -12.87 -24.44
CA ASP A 445 50.46 -13.55 -23.62
C ASP A 445 49.06 -12.95 -23.79
N LEU A 446 48.96 -11.62 -23.92
CA LEU A 446 47.73 -10.93 -24.28
C LEU A 446 47.24 -11.32 -25.69
N THR A 447 48.15 -11.48 -26.65
CA THR A 447 47.80 -11.96 -28.00
C THR A 447 47.33 -13.42 -27.98
N ALA A 448 47.97 -14.28 -27.18
CA ALA A 448 47.54 -15.66 -26.97
C ALA A 448 46.16 -15.74 -26.27
N ALA A 449 45.90 -14.87 -25.29
CA ALA A 449 44.60 -14.73 -24.63
C ALA A 449 43.50 -14.32 -25.62
N ILE A 450 43.78 -13.32 -26.47
CA ILE A 450 42.88 -12.90 -27.54
C ILE A 450 42.58 -14.06 -28.49
N ALA A 451 43.59 -14.82 -28.91
CA ALA A 451 43.42 -15.95 -29.80
C ALA A 451 42.55 -17.06 -29.18
N GLU A 452 42.78 -17.43 -27.91
CA GLU A 452 41.98 -18.44 -27.21
C GLU A 452 40.50 -18.00 -27.05
N ALA A 453 40.24 -16.74 -26.66
CA ALA A 453 38.88 -16.23 -26.54
C ALA A 453 38.16 -16.07 -27.91
N GLN A 454 38.90 -15.86 -29.00
CA GLN A 454 38.34 -15.81 -30.36
C GLN A 454 37.90 -17.18 -30.90
N VAL A 455 38.31 -18.29 -30.30
CA VAL A 455 37.79 -19.64 -30.63
C VAL A 455 36.29 -19.76 -30.30
N ILE A 456 35.78 -18.97 -29.35
CA ILE A 456 34.40 -19.04 -28.89
C ILE A 456 33.44 -18.53 -30.00
N PRO A 457 32.56 -19.39 -30.55
CA PRO A 457 31.70 -18.99 -31.67
C PRO A 457 30.74 -17.86 -31.33
N ALA A 458 30.39 -17.04 -32.33
CA ALA A 458 29.48 -15.91 -32.16
C ALA A 458 28.06 -16.29 -31.68
N SER A 459 27.66 -17.56 -31.86
CA SER A 459 26.41 -18.16 -31.40
C SER A 459 26.45 -18.70 -29.97
N ASN A 460 27.63 -18.82 -29.35
CA ASN A 460 27.76 -19.30 -27.98
C ASN A 460 27.18 -18.25 -27.00
N PRO A 461 26.46 -18.65 -25.93
CA PRO A 461 25.89 -17.70 -24.97
C PRO A 461 26.92 -16.77 -24.29
N ARG A 462 28.19 -17.18 -24.22
CA ARG A 462 29.32 -16.41 -23.65
C ARG A 462 30.06 -15.54 -24.67
N ALA A 463 29.63 -15.49 -25.92
CA ALA A 463 30.31 -14.73 -26.98
C ALA A 463 30.42 -13.22 -26.70
N SER A 464 29.48 -12.63 -25.94
CA SER A 464 29.57 -11.22 -25.54
C SER A 464 30.68 -10.97 -24.52
N GLU A 465 30.85 -11.90 -23.57
CA GLU A 465 31.90 -11.87 -22.54
C GLU A 465 33.29 -12.01 -23.20
N ALA A 466 33.42 -12.97 -24.13
CA ALA A 466 34.62 -13.16 -24.95
C ALA A 466 35.01 -11.90 -25.74
N ARG A 467 34.05 -11.22 -26.40
CA ARG A 467 34.32 -9.98 -27.14
C ARG A 467 34.77 -8.82 -26.24
N GLN A 468 34.21 -8.72 -25.03
CA GLN A 468 34.60 -7.69 -24.06
C GLN A 468 36.04 -7.93 -23.56
N ASP A 469 36.37 -9.17 -23.20
CA ASP A 469 37.72 -9.55 -22.78
C ASP A 469 38.75 -9.32 -23.90
N VAL A 470 38.45 -9.75 -25.14
CA VAL A 470 39.27 -9.47 -26.35
C VAL A 470 39.47 -7.97 -26.57
N GLY A 471 38.42 -7.16 -26.45
CA GLY A 471 38.52 -5.71 -26.61
C GLY A 471 39.44 -5.05 -25.58
N ARG A 472 39.34 -5.47 -24.31
CA ARG A 472 40.21 -5.00 -23.22
C ARG A 472 41.67 -5.38 -23.48
N TRP A 473 41.95 -6.64 -23.77
CA TRP A 473 43.32 -7.11 -24.01
C TRP A 473 43.95 -6.48 -25.26
N ARG A 474 43.15 -6.25 -26.31
CA ARG A 474 43.60 -5.53 -27.50
C ARG A 474 44.02 -4.10 -27.15
N SER A 475 43.21 -3.38 -26.37
CA SER A 475 43.57 -2.03 -25.90
C SER A 475 44.85 -2.03 -25.05
N GLN A 476 45.08 -3.06 -24.24
CA GLN A 476 46.33 -3.22 -23.47
C GLN A 476 47.55 -3.46 -24.38
N VAL A 477 47.43 -4.32 -25.40
CA VAL A 477 48.49 -4.52 -26.42
C VAL A 477 48.78 -3.21 -27.14
N GLU A 478 47.75 -2.52 -27.65
CA GLU A 478 47.90 -1.24 -28.35
C GLU A 478 48.58 -0.19 -27.46
N THR A 479 48.23 -0.15 -26.16
CA THR A 479 48.89 0.74 -25.17
C THR A 479 50.37 0.39 -25.00
N ILE A 480 50.73 -0.88 -24.81
CA ILE A 480 52.13 -1.30 -24.61
C ILE A 480 52.98 -1.01 -25.87
N GLU A 481 52.41 -1.19 -27.06
CA GLU A 481 53.06 -0.88 -28.34
C GLU A 481 53.20 0.63 -28.60
N ASP A 482 52.21 1.44 -28.24
CA ASP A 482 52.18 2.88 -28.53
C ASP A 482 52.89 3.74 -27.48
N GLN A 483 52.93 3.30 -26.21
CA GLN A 483 53.52 4.06 -25.10
C GLN A 483 54.96 4.54 -25.39
N PRO A 484 55.87 3.75 -25.98
CA PRO A 484 57.22 4.22 -26.29
C PRO A 484 57.28 5.41 -27.26
N TYR A 485 56.31 5.56 -28.17
CA TYR A 485 56.23 6.75 -29.04
C TYR A 485 55.80 7.97 -28.23
N LEU A 486 54.80 7.79 -27.35
CA LEU A 486 54.30 8.87 -26.51
C LEU A 486 55.34 9.35 -25.49
N ASP A 487 56.11 8.42 -24.92
CA ASP A 487 57.21 8.71 -23.98
C ASP A 487 58.37 9.45 -24.67
N ARG A 488 58.82 8.96 -25.85
CA ARG A 488 59.84 9.67 -26.65
C ARG A 488 59.38 11.05 -27.06
N ALA A 489 58.14 11.20 -27.52
CA ALA A 489 57.57 12.49 -27.87
C ALA A 489 57.58 13.47 -26.67
N GLN A 490 57.22 13.00 -25.47
CA GLN A 490 57.29 13.80 -24.25
C GLN A 490 58.73 14.19 -23.88
N GLN A 491 59.70 13.27 -23.99
CA GLN A 491 61.11 13.55 -23.73
C GLN A 491 61.68 14.61 -24.69
N ILE A 492 61.37 14.52 -25.99
CA ILE A 492 61.77 15.51 -26.98
C ILE A 492 61.14 16.87 -26.65
N ALA A 493 59.87 16.90 -26.25
CA ALA A 493 59.16 18.14 -25.92
C ALA A 493 59.71 18.90 -24.69
N LEU A 494 60.58 18.30 -23.87
CA LEU A 494 61.17 18.93 -22.68
C LEU A 494 62.10 20.12 -23.01
N LEU A 495 62.63 20.19 -24.23
CA LEU A 495 63.47 21.30 -24.68
C LEU A 495 62.68 22.59 -24.96
N GLU A 496 61.36 22.48 -25.10
CA GLU A 496 60.38 23.56 -25.33
C GLU A 496 60.61 24.49 -26.55
N ASP A 497 61.67 24.29 -27.34
CA ASP A 497 61.91 25.03 -28.58
C ASP A 497 61.02 24.54 -29.75
N VAL A 498 60.93 25.36 -30.80
CA VAL A 498 60.05 25.08 -31.95
C VAL A 498 60.41 23.79 -32.69
N ASN A 499 61.70 23.47 -32.87
CA ASN A 499 62.13 22.28 -33.61
C ASN A 499 61.83 21.02 -32.79
N SER A 500 62.14 21.04 -31.49
CA SER A 500 61.85 19.92 -30.59
C SER A 500 60.36 19.69 -30.42
N LEU A 501 59.54 20.75 -30.27
CA LEU A 501 58.08 20.61 -30.21
C LEU A 501 57.50 20.07 -31.54
N GLN A 502 58.06 20.43 -32.70
CA GLN A 502 57.66 19.85 -33.99
C GLN A 502 58.04 18.37 -34.10
N ALA A 503 59.25 17.99 -33.66
CA ALA A 503 59.69 16.61 -33.63
C ALA A 503 58.85 15.75 -32.66
N ALA A 504 58.48 16.30 -31.49
CA ALA A 504 57.56 15.66 -30.55
C ALA A 504 56.17 15.43 -31.15
N ILE A 505 55.64 16.41 -31.90
CA ILE A 505 54.38 16.26 -32.64
C ILE A 505 54.49 15.14 -33.69
N ALA A 506 55.59 15.07 -34.44
CA ALA A 506 55.82 14.03 -35.43
C ALA A 506 55.90 12.63 -34.79
N GLU A 507 56.60 12.49 -33.66
CA GLU A 507 56.72 11.23 -32.92
C GLU A 507 55.37 10.78 -32.34
N ALA A 508 54.61 11.67 -31.68
CA ALA A 508 53.28 11.34 -31.18
C ALA A 508 52.27 11.06 -32.30
N SER A 509 52.47 11.59 -33.51
CA SER A 509 51.59 11.34 -34.67
C SER A 509 51.71 9.93 -35.26
N GLN A 510 52.72 9.14 -34.85
CA GLN A 510 52.83 7.73 -35.20
C GLN A 510 51.68 6.90 -34.59
N ILE A 511 51.11 7.37 -33.47
CA ILE A 511 49.95 6.75 -32.82
C ILE A 511 48.70 7.05 -33.67
N ARG A 512 48.20 6.00 -34.34
CA ARG A 512 47.14 6.12 -35.35
C ARG A 512 45.75 6.32 -34.73
N ASN A 513 44.87 6.99 -35.47
CA ASN A 513 43.46 7.10 -35.08
C ASN A 513 42.82 5.71 -34.87
N GLY A 514 42.07 5.56 -33.78
CA GLY A 514 41.44 4.31 -33.38
C GLY A 514 42.28 3.41 -32.45
N ARG A 515 43.55 3.73 -32.22
CA ARG A 515 44.39 3.07 -31.20
C ARG A 515 44.09 3.58 -29.79
N ALA A 516 44.33 2.74 -28.79
CA ALA A 516 44.12 3.06 -27.37
C ALA A 516 44.66 4.44 -26.91
N LEU A 517 45.91 4.79 -27.23
CA LEU A 517 46.56 6.05 -26.80
C LEU A 517 46.36 7.25 -27.73
N TYR A 518 45.52 7.14 -28.77
CA TYR A 518 45.30 8.23 -29.71
C TYR A 518 44.68 9.50 -29.07
N PRO A 519 43.73 9.42 -28.11
CA PRO A 519 43.19 10.61 -27.43
C PRO A 519 44.28 11.40 -26.67
N GLU A 520 45.16 10.70 -25.98
CA GLU A 520 46.29 11.22 -25.20
C GLU A 520 47.31 11.88 -26.14
N ALA A 521 47.73 11.17 -27.20
CA ALA A 521 48.63 11.70 -28.22
C ALA A 521 48.07 12.98 -28.85
N LYS A 522 46.78 13.00 -29.20
CA LYS A 522 46.10 14.17 -29.77
C LYS A 522 46.02 15.35 -28.80
N LYS A 523 45.87 15.10 -27.50
CA LYS A 523 45.91 16.12 -26.45
C LYS A 523 47.30 16.73 -26.32
N GLN A 524 48.36 15.92 -26.36
CA GLN A 524 49.74 16.41 -26.34
C GLN A 524 50.08 17.23 -27.60
N ILE A 525 49.75 16.71 -28.79
CA ILE A 525 49.95 17.41 -30.07
C ILE A 525 49.29 18.80 -30.06
N ARG A 526 48.04 18.92 -29.57
CA ARG A 526 47.36 20.22 -29.40
C ARG A 526 48.11 21.16 -28.45
N THR A 527 48.62 20.63 -27.34
CA THR A 527 49.36 21.39 -26.33
C THR A 527 50.67 21.93 -26.89
N TRP A 528 51.46 21.09 -27.57
CA TRP A 528 52.71 21.49 -28.21
C TRP A 528 52.49 22.44 -29.39
N THR A 529 51.44 22.23 -30.18
CA THR A 529 51.02 23.17 -31.24
C THR A 529 50.73 24.55 -30.66
N GLY A 530 50.02 24.61 -29.52
CA GLY A 530 49.77 25.86 -28.80
C GLY A 530 51.05 26.52 -28.28
N LYS A 531 52.02 25.76 -27.75
CA LYS A 531 53.34 26.29 -27.36
C LYS A 531 54.10 26.88 -28.55
N ILE A 532 54.20 26.15 -29.67
CA ILE A 532 54.83 26.64 -30.92
C ILE A 532 54.20 27.95 -31.37
N GLN A 533 52.86 28.01 -31.41
CA GLN A 533 52.14 29.23 -31.80
C GLN A 533 52.49 30.40 -30.89
N ARG A 534 52.49 30.24 -29.56
CA ARG A 534 52.92 31.32 -28.65
C ARG A 534 54.35 31.77 -28.93
N ILE A 535 55.31 30.85 -29.05
CA ILE A 535 56.72 31.20 -29.31
C ILE A 535 56.87 32.00 -30.62
N GLN A 536 56.13 31.63 -31.66
CA GLN A 536 56.13 32.33 -32.95
C GLN A 536 55.42 33.68 -32.92
N ASP A 537 54.32 33.78 -32.18
CA ASP A 537 53.40 34.93 -32.22
C ASP A 537 53.76 36.02 -31.19
N GLN A 538 54.42 35.64 -30.09
CA GLN A 538 54.77 36.52 -28.97
C GLN A 538 55.53 37.79 -29.39
N PRO A 539 56.57 37.74 -30.28
CA PRO A 539 57.30 38.95 -30.66
C PRO A 539 56.43 39.99 -31.36
N TYR A 540 55.40 39.58 -32.10
CA TYR A 540 54.46 40.49 -32.77
C TYR A 540 53.50 41.15 -31.77
N LEU A 541 53.05 40.40 -30.76
CA LEU A 541 52.21 40.96 -29.69
C LEU A 541 53.00 41.92 -28.80
N ASP A 542 54.26 41.62 -28.51
CA ASP A 542 55.13 42.49 -27.73
C ASP A 542 55.56 43.73 -28.53
N GLN A 543 55.76 43.63 -29.84
CA GLN A 543 55.91 44.79 -30.73
C GLN A 543 54.66 45.69 -30.69
N ALA A 544 53.46 45.11 -30.75
CA ALA A 544 52.21 45.88 -30.65
C ALA A 544 52.07 46.57 -29.28
N ARG A 545 52.45 45.90 -28.18
CA ARG A 545 52.50 46.49 -26.84
C ARG A 545 53.49 47.66 -26.75
N ALA A 546 54.70 47.52 -27.28
CA ALA A 546 55.69 48.59 -27.32
C ALA A 546 55.22 49.82 -28.10
N LEU A 547 54.52 49.63 -29.23
CA LEU A 547 53.86 50.71 -29.98
C LEU A 547 52.83 51.44 -29.11
N ALA A 548 51.99 50.70 -28.37
CA ALA A 548 50.99 51.28 -27.48
C ALA A 548 51.61 52.06 -26.31
N GLU A 549 52.70 51.54 -25.72
CA GLU A 549 53.47 52.19 -24.65
C GLU A 549 54.14 53.48 -25.13
N SER A 550 54.65 53.51 -26.37
CA SER A 550 55.13 54.74 -27.02
C SER A 550 54.04 55.78 -27.34
N GLY A 551 52.76 55.40 -27.18
CA GLY A 551 51.59 56.26 -27.38
C GLY A 551 50.87 56.09 -28.72
N ASP A 552 51.43 55.34 -29.67
CA ASP A 552 50.81 55.03 -30.97
C ASP A 552 49.82 53.86 -30.86
N LEU A 553 48.70 54.14 -30.22
CA LEU A 553 47.58 53.20 -30.08
C LEU A 553 47.00 52.74 -31.44
N PRO A 554 46.87 53.59 -32.48
CA PRO A 554 46.46 53.14 -33.82
C PRO A 554 47.41 52.12 -34.45
N ALA A 555 48.73 52.35 -34.42
CA ALA A 555 49.70 51.39 -34.95
C ALA A 555 49.69 50.08 -34.14
N ALA A 556 49.62 50.16 -32.81
CA ALA A 556 49.51 48.99 -31.94
C ALA A 556 48.30 48.11 -32.29
N ILE A 557 47.12 48.71 -32.45
CA ILE A 557 45.90 48.01 -32.86
C ILE A 557 46.11 47.32 -34.22
N ASN A 558 46.64 48.04 -35.22
CA ASN A 558 46.89 47.49 -36.55
C ASN A 558 47.86 46.29 -36.53
N THR A 559 48.92 46.34 -35.72
CA THR A 559 49.89 45.24 -35.56
C THR A 559 49.25 44.03 -34.88
N ALA A 560 48.48 44.22 -33.80
CA ALA A 560 47.83 43.12 -33.09
C ALA A 560 46.63 42.51 -33.85
N GLN A 561 45.96 43.28 -34.73
CA GLN A 561 44.72 42.85 -35.40
C GLN A 561 44.92 41.58 -36.24
N GLN A 562 46.09 41.41 -36.88
CA GLN A 562 46.43 40.22 -37.64
C GLN A 562 46.49 38.97 -36.74
N LEU A 563 47.06 39.11 -35.53
CA LEU A 563 47.15 38.04 -34.55
C LEU A 563 45.79 37.73 -33.89
N ALA A 564 45.02 38.75 -33.54
CA ALA A 564 43.67 38.60 -32.97
C ALA A 564 42.74 37.81 -33.92
N SER A 565 42.86 38.06 -35.23
CA SER A 565 42.02 37.41 -36.25
C SER A 565 42.50 36.00 -36.65
N SER A 566 43.64 35.52 -36.13
CA SER A 566 44.30 34.30 -36.60
C SER A 566 43.74 32.98 -36.04
N GLY A 567 42.98 33.03 -34.94
CA GLY A 567 42.55 31.84 -34.19
C GLY A 567 43.70 31.05 -33.53
N ARG A 568 44.94 31.57 -33.52
CA ARG A 568 46.12 30.95 -32.89
C ARG A 568 46.15 31.20 -31.38
N ALA A 569 47.08 30.56 -30.68
CA ALA A 569 47.17 30.55 -29.22
C ALA A 569 47.14 31.92 -28.52
N LEU A 570 47.65 33.00 -29.13
CA LEU A 570 47.63 34.37 -28.59
C LEU A 570 46.47 35.25 -29.10
N SER A 571 45.57 34.74 -29.95
CA SER A 571 44.47 35.53 -30.54
C SER A 571 43.60 36.24 -29.49
N GLY A 572 43.22 35.54 -28.42
CA GLY A 572 42.43 36.13 -27.32
C GLY A 572 43.19 37.19 -26.51
N GLU A 573 44.50 37.02 -26.32
CA GLU A 573 45.35 38.00 -25.64
C GLU A 573 45.54 39.26 -26.51
N ALA A 574 45.72 39.08 -27.81
CA ALA A 574 45.78 40.16 -28.78
C ALA A 574 44.46 40.95 -28.85
N GLN A 575 43.31 40.27 -28.88
CA GLN A 575 42.00 40.93 -28.85
C GLN A 575 41.79 41.73 -27.56
N GLY A 576 42.14 41.17 -26.39
CA GLY A 576 42.06 41.89 -25.12
C GLY A 576 42.90 43.17 -25.09
N ALA A 577 44.12 43.12 -25.66
CA ALA A 577 44.99 44.30 -25.80
C ALA A 577 44.38 45.36 -26.74
N ILE A 578 43.82 44.94 -27.89
CA ILE A 578 43.11 45.82 -28.83
C ILE A 578 41.93 46.52 -28.14
N ASP A 579 41.11 45.77 -27.40
CA ASP A 579 39.95 46.32 -26.68
C ASP A 579 40.37 47.39 -25.66
N ASP A 580 41.50 47.17 -24.96
CA ASP A 580 42.07 48.15 -24.03
C ASP A 580 42.58 49.41 -24.76
N TRP A 581 43.30 49.27 -25.87
CA TRP A 581 43.77 50.43 -26.65
C TRP A 581 42.61 51.21 -27.27
N GLN A 582 41.58 50.53 -27.78
CA GLN A 582 40.34 51.16 -28.26
C GLN A 582 39.57 51.88 -27.13
N ARG A 583 39.60 51.36 -25.89
CA ARG A 583 39.06 52.07 -24.72
C ARG A 583 39.88 53.33 -24.40
N GLN A 584 41.21 53.28 -24.51
CA GLN A 584 42.08 54.43 -24.29
C GLN A 584 41.88 55.54 -25.33
N ILE A 585 41.77 55.19 -26.63
CA ILE A 585 41.48 56.16 -27.70
C ILE A 585 40.15 56.87 -27.43
N ARG A 586 39.06 56.11 -27.21
CA ARG A 586 37.75 56.68 -26.88
C ARG A 586 37.77 57.53 -25.61
N GLY A 587 38.57 57.15 -24.61
CA GLY A 587 38.79 57.96 -23.40
C GLY A 587 39.45 59.32 -23.71
N LYS A 588 40.51 59.34 -24.53
CA LYS A 588 41.17 60.58 -24.97
C LYS A 588 40.21 61.48 -25.75
N GLU A 589 39.40 60.92 -26.65
CA GLU A 589 38.39 61.67 -27.42
C GLU A 589 37.25 62.22 -26.56
N ASN A 590 36.69 61.40 -25.67
CA ASN A 590 35.63 61.81 -24.76
C ASN A 590 36.10 62.94 -23.83
N TRP A 591 37.34 62.86 -23.33
CA TRP A 591 37.94 63.91 -22.52
C TRP A 591 38.10 65.23 -23.29
N LYS A 592 38.59 65.17 -24.53
CA LYS A 592 38.70 66.35 -25.40
C LYS A 592 37.34 67.00 -25.64
N LYS A 593 36.34 66.20 -26.03
CA LYS A 593 34.96 66.68 -26.27
C LYS A 593 34.33 67.26 -25.01
N ALA A 594 34.49 66.62 -23.85
CA ALA A 594 34.01 67.12 -22.57
C ALA A 594 34.55 68.53 -22.27
N ARG A 595 35.86 68.74 -22.45
CA ARG A 595 36.49 70.05 -22.27
C ARG A 595 35.97 71.09 -23.26
N GLU A 596 35.78 70.73 -24.52
CA GLU A 596 35.24 71.62 -25.56
C GLU A 596 33.80 72.05 -25.27
N VAL A 597 32.94 71.11 -24.87
CA VAL A 597 31.54 71.38 -24.51
C VAL A 597 31.44 72.26 -23.26
N ALA A 598 32.28 72.01 -22.24
CA ALA A 598 32.28 72.79 -21.00
C ALA A 598 32.56 74.30 -21.21
N LEU A 599 33.26 74.69 -22.29
CA LEU A 599 33.56 76.09 -22.60
C LEU A 599 32.31 76.95 -22.83
N ALA A 600 31.16 76.35 -23.16
CA ALA A 600 29.92 77.09 -23.33
C ALA A 600 29.38 77.66 -22.00
N GLY A 601 29.80 77.12 -20.85
CA GLY A 601 29.45 77.63 -19.51
C GLY A 601 27.95 77.57 -19.15
N THR A 602 27.11 76.95 -19.98
CA THR A 602 25.67 76.81 -19.71
C THR A 602 25.39 75.55 -18.87
N PRO A 603 24.27 75.51 -18.12
CA PRO A 603 23.90 74.33 -17.33
C PRO A 603 23.84 73.04 -18.16
N GLN A 604 23.24 73.10 -19.36
CA GLN A 604 23.11 71.93 -20.23
C GLN A 604 24.48 71.43 -20.70
N ALA A 605 25.37 72.34 -21.09
CA ALA A 605 26.70 72.00 -21.59
C ALA A 605 27.61 71.43 -20.48
N LEU A 606 27.56 71.98 -19.25
CA LEU A 606 28.33 71.43 -18.14
C LEU A 606 27.85 70.02 -17.75
N VAL A 607 26.54 69.75 -17.79
CA VAL A 607 26.00 68.40 -17.57
C VAL A 607 26.48 67.42 -18.65
N GLU A 608 26.43 67.81 -19.93
CA GLU A 608 26.93 66.98 -21.03
C GLU A 608 28.44 66.75 -20.93
N ALA A 609 29.22 67.78 -20.60
CA ALA A 609 30.67 67.68 -20.39
C ALA A 609 31.01 66.68 -19.27
N ILE A 610 30.31 66.74 -18.13
CA ILE A 610 30.48 65.79 -17.04
C ILE A 610 30.12 64.36 -17.48
N GLN A 611 29.03 64.16 -18.23
CA GLN A 611 28.65 62.85 -18.75
C GLN A 611 29.67 62.28 -19.75
N LEU A 612 30.28 63.13 -20.59
CA LEU A 612 31.33 62.72 -21.51
C LEU A 612 32.63 62.39 -20.77
N ALA A 613 33.00 63.19 -19.77
CA ALA A 613 34.18 62.97 -18.96
C ALA A 613 34.08 61.69 -18.09
N ASP A 614 32.90 61.37 -17.54
CA ASP A 614 32.75 60.17 -16.71
C ASP A 614 32.83 58.86 -17.52
N ARG A 615 32.60 58.91 -18.84
CA ARG A 615 32.87 57.79 -19.77
C ARG A 615 34.37 57.50 -19.95
N VAL A 616 35.27 58.33 -19.41
CA VAL A 616 36.70 58.05 -19.39
C VAL A 616 36.99 57.01 -18.29
N SER A 617 37.49 55.85 -18.73
CA SER A 617 37.79 54.71 -17.85
C SER A 617 38.58 55.10 -16.60
N VAL A 618 38.19 54.55 -15.45
CA VAL A 618 38.87 54.76 -14.16
C VAL A 618 40.35 54.34 -14.20
N ARG A 619 40.72 53.41 -15.10
CA ARG A 619 42.11 52.97 -15.32
C ARG A 619 42.89 53.86 -16.31
N SER A 620 42.30 54.93 -16.83
CA SER A 620 42.99 55.86 -17.74
C SER A 620 43.93 56.77 -16.94
N ILE A 621 45.12 57.06 -17.51
CA ILE A 621 46.02 58.10 -16.98
C ILE A 621 45.35 59.48 -16.88
N LEU A 622 44.33 59.74 -17.71
CA LEU A 622 43.56 60.99 -17.70
C LEU A 622 42.56 61.06 -16.54
N ARG A 623 42.32 59.99 -15.77
CA ARG A 623 41.21 59.96 -14.80
C ARG A 623 41.38 60.99 -13.67
N MET A 624 42.61 61.33 -13.30
CA MET A 624 42.88 62.38 -12.32
C MET A 624 42.39 63.75 -12.81
N ASP A 625 42.81 64.18 -14.00
CA ASP A 625 42.38 65.45 -14.61
C ASP A 625 40.86 65.49 -14.85
N VAL A 626 40.30 64.35 -15.29
CA VAL A 626 38.85 64.14 -15.48
C VAL A 626 38.08 64.36 -14.18
N ASN A 627 38.51 63.76 -13.07
CA ASN A 627 37.83 63.93 -11.78
C ASN A 627 37.88 65.40 -11.32
N ILE A 628 39.04 66.06 -11.44
CA ILE A 628 39.21 67.47 -11.07
C ILE A 628 38.26 68.37 -11.86
N ALA A 629 38.13 68.16 -13.18
CA ALA A 629 37.21 68.95 -13.99
C ALA A 629 35.73 68.63 -13.71
N ILE A 630 35.38 67.36 -13.44
CA ILE A 630 34.02 66.99 -13.04
C ILE A 630 33.63 67.70 -11.72
N ASP A 631 34.55 67.82 -10.76
CA ASP A 631 34.35 68.60 -9.53
C ASP A 631 34.19 70.11 -9.82
N GLN A 632 35.07 70.71 -10.63
CA GLN A 632 34.96 72.13 -11.00
C GLN A 632 33.66 72.46 -11.76
N TRP A 633 33.26 71.63 -12.72
CA TRP A 633 32.02 71.82 -13.48
C TRP A 633 30.77 71.59 -12.61
N SER A 634 30.84 70.70 -11.63
CA SER A 634 29.75 70.50 -10.64
C SER A 634 29.61 71.69 -9.69
N GLN A 635 30.72 72.33 -9.30
CA GLN A 635 30.72 73.60 -8.55
C GLN A 635 30.11 74.74 -9.39
N GLN A 636 30.52 74.88 -10.66
CA GLN A 636 29.95 75.87 -11.58
C GLN A 636 28.44 75.65 -11.80
N LEU A 637 27.98 74.40 -11.91
CA LEU A 637 26.55 74.08 -11.97
C LEU A 637 25.77 74.50 -10.73
N LEU A 638 26.33 74.32 -9.53
CA LEU A 638 25.67 74.75 -8.30
C LEU A 638 25.59 76.28 -8.23
N GLU A 639 26.63 76.98 -8.67
CA GLU A 639 26.63 78.44 -8.67
C GLU A 639 25.68 79.04 -9.72
N LEU A 640 25.59 78.42 -10.90
CA LEU A 640 24.57 78.76 -11.90
C LEU A 640 23.15 78.49 -11.37
N ALA A 641 22.94 77.42 -10.60
CA ALA A 641 21.67 77.19 -9.92
C ALA A 641 21.36 78.28 -8.89
N ARG A 642 22.36 78.71 -8.09
CA ARG A 642 22.21 79.81 -7.12
C ARG A 642 21.82 81.12 -7.79
N SER A 643 22.56 81.53 -8.82
CA SER A 643 22.22 82.69 -9.66
C SER A 643 20.81 82.57 -10.27
N GLN A 644 20.43 81.40 -10.78
CA GLN A 644 19.10 81.18 -11.35
C GLN A 644 17.99 81.33 -10.28
N SER A 645 18.27 81.02 -9.01
CA SER A 645 17.26 81.06 -7.93
C SER A 645 16.75 82.46 -7.60
N GLU A 646 17.51 83.51 -7.94
CA GLU A 646 17.09 84.91 -7.79
C GLU A 646 15.92 85.29 -8.71
N SER A 647 15.71 84.54 -9.80
CA SER A 647 14.66 84.80 -10.80
C SER A 647 13.69 83.64 -11.00
N ASP A 648 14.14 82.39 -10.84
CA ASP A 648 13.31 81.18 -10.96
C ASP A 648 13.88 80.05 -10.08
N ILE A 649 13.35 79.94 -8.87
CA ILE A 649 13.72 78.91 -7.89
C ILE A 649 13.42 77.48 -8.42
N THR A 650 12.42 77.32 -9.31
CA THR A 650 12.08 76.00 -9.86
C THR A 650 13.14 75.54 -10.85
N LYS A 651 13.57 76.41 -11.78
CA LYS A 651 14.69 76.13 -12.68
C LYS A 651 16.01 75.95 -11.93
N ALA A 652 16.24 76.73 -10.87
CA ALA A 652 17.40 76.53 -10.00
C ALA A 652 17.46 75.13 -9.37
N ILE A 653 16.33 74.64 -8.85
CA ILE A 653 16.22 73.26 -8.34
C ILE A 653 16.51 72.23 -9.45
N GLU A 654 16.08 72.46 -10.69
CA GLU A 654 16.38 71.56 -11.82
C GLU A 654 17.86 71.53 -12.17
N ILE A 655 18.53 72.68 -12.22
CA ILE A 655 19.98 72.76 -12.46
C ILE A 655 20.73 72.06 -11.32
N ALA A 656 20.42 72.35 -10.05
CA ALA A 656 21.09 71.70 -8.92
C ALA A 656 20.84 70.18 -8.84
N LYS A 657 19.68 69.68 -9.30
CA LYS A 657 19.40 68.23 -9.40
C LYS A 657 20.27 67.53 -10.44
N SER A 658 20.79 68.24 -11.43
CA SER A 658 21.61 67.66 -12.52
C SER A 658 23.04 67.30 -12.09
N ILE A 659 23.49 67.78 -10.93
CA ILE A 659 24.81 67.48 -10.36
C ILE A 659 24.90 65.98 -9.98
N PRO A 660 25.93 65.23 -10.42
CA PRO A 660 25.99 63.78 -10.18
C PRO A 660 26.23 63.40 -8.72
N ARG A 661 25.65 62.27 -8.31
CA ARG A 661 25.70 61.74 -6.92
C ARG A 661 27.10 61.41 -6.39
N GLY A 662 28.07 61.17 -7.27
CA GLY A 662 29.45 60.82 -6.91
C GLY A 662 30.36 62.02 -6.65
N ASN A 663 29.85 63.25 -6.81
CA ASN A 663 30.62 64.48 -6.73
C ASN A 663 30.64 65.08 -5.31
N ALA A 664 31.73 65.77 -4.93
CA ALA A 664 31.81 66.47 -3.64
C ALA A 664 30.67 67.50 -3.45
N THR A 665 30.35 68.27 -4.50
CA THR A 665 29.33 69.34 -4.50
C THR A 665 27.90 68.79 -4.43
N TYR A 666 27.67 67.50 -4.66
CA TYR A 666 26.32 66.92 -4.63
C TYR A 666 25.61 67.13 -3.29
N ARG A 667 26.33 66.97 -2.16
CA ARG A 667 25.73 67.14 -0.83
C ARG A 667 25.29 68.58 -0.58
N GLU A 668 26.09 69.53 -1.00
CA GLU A 668 25.80 70.97 -0.93
C GLU A 668 24.59 71.34 -1.81
N ALA A 669 24.56 70.83 -3.04
CA ALA A 669 23.43 70.99 -3.95
C ALA A 669 22.12 70.42 -3.38
N GLN A 670 22.16 69.23 -2.76
CA GLN A 670 20.98 68.65 -2.11
C GLN A 670 20.52 69.44 -0.88
N ALA A 671 21.42 70.04 -0.12
CA ALA A 671 21.05 70.95 0.98
C ALA A 671 20.36 72.21 0.43
N GLN A 672 20.96 72.85 -0.58
CA GLN A 672 20.41 74.02 -1.26
C GLN A 672 19.00 73.76 -1.84
N ILE A 673 18.78 72.60 -2.47
CA ILE A 673 17.47 72.17 -2.99
C ILE A 673 16.42 72.03 -1.87
N ARG A 674 16.80 71.60 -0.65
CA ARG A 674 15.87 71.52 0.48
C ARG A 674 15.43 72.91 0.93
N THR A 675 16.38 73.82 1.16
CA THR A 675 16.09 75.21 1.54
C THR A 675 15.19 75.90 0.51
N TRP A 676 15.44 75.72 -0.78
CA TRP A 676 14.58 76.25 -1.85
C TRP A 676 13.17 75.64 -1.86
N ARG A 677 13.02 74.34 -1.54
CA ARG A 677 11.71 73.69 -1.41
C ARG A 677 10.94 74.13 -0.17
N GLU A 678 11.62 74.34 0.95
CA GLU A 678 11.05 74.87 2.19
C GLU A 678 10.58 76.32 2.00
N PHE A 679 11.34 77.15 1.26
CA PHE A 679 10.91 78.49 0.88
C PHE A 679 9.67 78.49 -0.03
N LEU A 680 9.57 77.54 -0.96
CA LEU A 680 8.39 77.36 -1.82
C LEU A 680 7.18 76.74 -1.10
N ASN A 681 7.35 76.18 0.10
CA ASN A 681 6.26 75.55 0.86
C ASN A 681 6.57 75.52 2.39
N PRO A 682 6.49 76.66 3.10
CA PRO A 682 6.82 76.74 4.51
C PRO A 682 5.77 76.06 5.40
N GLN A 683 6.21 75.28 6.40
CA GLN A 683 5.31 74.61 7.34
C GLN A 683 4.92 75.49 8.54
N PRO A 684 3.70 75.37 9.08
CA PRO A 684 3.23 76.16 10.22
C PRO A 684 3.88 75.72 11.55
N VAL A 685 4.12 76.69 12.43
CA VAL A 685 4.89 76.54 13.69
C VAL A 685 4.02 75.97 14.83
N PRO A 686 4.50 74.97 15.60
CA PRO A 686 3.81 74.48 16.82
C PRO A 686 3.94 75.40 18.05
N GLU A 687 2.96 75.31 18.93
CA GLU A 687 2.77 76.16 20.12
C GLU A 687 3.63 75.73 21.34
N ALA A 688 3.87 76.66 22.28
CA ALA A 688 4.93 76.55 23.29
C ALA A 688 4.56 75.78 24.58
N ALA A 689 5.58 75.12 25.17
CA ALA A 689 5.59 74.64 26.56
C ALA A 689 7.01 74.83 27.16
N PRO A 690 7.16 75.03 28.49
CA PRO A 690 8.35 75.70 29.06
C PRO A 690 9.57 74.81 29.33
N GLU A 691 10.71 75.49 29.49
CA GLU A 691 12.09 74.98 29.67
C GLU A 691 12.42 74.44 31.09
N PRO A 692 13.63 73.87 31.34
CA PRO A 692 13.81 72.70 32.19
C PRO A 692 14.59 72.96 33.51
N GLU A 693 14.84 71.89 34.29
CA GLU A 693 15.96 71.83 35.24
C GLU A 693 17.04 70.81 34.80
N PRO A 694 18.32 71.00 35.18
CA PRO A 694 19.44 70.47 34.41
C PRO A 694 19.98 69.10 34.87
N GLN A 695 20.79 68.52 33.99
CA GLN A 695 21.42 67.21 34.12
C GLN A 695 22.44 67.14 35.26
N GLU A 696 22.58 65.95 35.87
CA GLU A 696 23.81 65.57 36.56
C GLU A 696 24.54 64.45 35.77
N SER A 697 25.85 64.62 35.63
CA SER A 697 26.72 63.89 34.71
C SER A 697 27.21 62.54 35.25
N GLN A 698 27.46 61.57 34.37
CA GLN A 698 28.50 60.54 34.60
C GLN A 698 29.37 60.28 33.35
N PRO A 699 30.66 59.91 33.52
CA PRO A 699 31.66 59.98 32.45
C PRO A 699 32.03 58.62 31.83
N SER A 700 32.70 58.69 30.68
CA SER A 700 33.37 57.57 30.00
C SER A 700 34.58 57.03 30.77
N PRO A 701 35.00 55.79 30.46
CA PRO A 701 36.38 55.54 30.04
C PRO A 701 36.41 54.84 28.66
N THR A 702 37.20 55.28 27.66
CA THR A 702 38.67 55.37 27.56
C THR A 702 39.33 54.05 27.17
N SER A 703 39.76 53.97 25.90
CA SER A 703 40.96 53.27 25.34
C SER A 703 41.15 51.76 25.63
N THR A 704 41.72 50.95 24.74
CA THR A 704 43.06 51.11 24.13
C THR A 704 43.22 50.27 22.85
N GLU A 705 44.02 50.81 21.94
CA GLU A 705 44.88 50.26 20.87
C GLU A 705 45.16 48.72 20.86
N GLN A 706 45.52 48.09 19.73
CA GLN A 706 46.35 48.57 18.59
C GLN A 706 45.79 48.17 17.21
#